data_AF-A0A7K6RGZ4-F1
#
_entry.id   AF-A0A7K6RGZ4-F1
#
_cell.length_a   1.000
_cell.length_b   1.000
_cell.length_c   1.000
_cell.angle_alpha   90.00
_cell.angle_beta   90.00
_cell.angle_gamma   90.00
#
_symmetry.space_group_name_H-M   'P 1'
#
loop_
_entity.id
_entity.type
_entity.pdbx_description
1 polymer ?
#
loop_
_entity_poly.entity_id
_entity_poly.type
_entity_poly.pdbx_seq_one_letter_code
_entity_poly.pdbx_strand_id
1 'polypeptide(L)'
;MSKLKSSESVRVVVRCRPMNGKEKTASYEKVVNVDVKLGQVSVKNPRGTAHELPKTFTFDAVYDWNSKQVELYDETFRPLVDSVLQGFNGTIFAYGQTGTGKTYTMEGVRGDPEKRGVIPNSFDHIFTHISRSQNQQYLVRASYLEIYQEEIRDLLSKDQSKRLELKERPDTGVYVKDLSSFVTKSVKEIEHVMNVGNQNRSVGATNMNEHSSRSHAIFVITIECSELGLDGENHIRVGKLNLVDLAGSERQAKTGAQGERLKEATKINLSLSALGNVISALVDGKSTHIPYRDSKLTRLLQDSLGGNAKTVMVANIGPASYNVEETLTTLRYANRAKNIKNKPRVNEDPKDALLREFQEEIARLKAQLEKRSIGRRRRRERRRDGGEEEEDTEEGEDEGDDKDDYWREQQEKLEIEKKAIVEDHSLVAEEKMRLLKEKEKKMEDLRREKEATEMLSAKIKAMESKLLVGGKNIVDHTNEQQKILEQKRQEIAEQKRREREIQQQMESRDEETLELKETYSSLQQEVDIKTKKLKKLFSKLQAVKAEIHDLQEEHIKERQELEQTQNELTRELKLKHLIIENFIPLEEKNKIMNRSFFDEEEDQWKLHPITRLDNQQMMKRPVSAVGYKRPLSQHARTSMMIRPEARYRAENIVLLELDMPSRTTRDYEGPAIAPKVQAALEAALQDEDEIQVDASTFESSSNKKSKPR
;
A
#
# COMPACT_ATOMS: atom_id res chain seq x y z
N MET A 1 18.81 29.28 -13.16
CA MET A 1 19.01 27.87 -12.76
C MET A 1 18.02 27.57 -11.65
N SER A 2 17.17 26.57 -11.81
CA SER A 2 16.30 26.06 -10.73
C SER A 2 17.13 25.33 -9.67
N LYS A 3 16.69 25.35 -8.40
CA LYS A 3 17.15 24.35 -7.42
C LYS A 3 16.81 22.97 -8.02
N LEU A 4 17.75 22.03 -8.10
CA LEU A 4 17.39 20.65 -8.43
C LEU A 4 16.49 20.12 -7.31
N LYS A 5 15.31 19.59 -7.65
CA LYS A 5 14.42 18.93 -6.69
C LYS A 5 15.17 17.73 -6.12
N SER A 6 15.59 17.82 -4.86
CA SER A 6 16.51 16.87 -4.22
C SER A 6 15.89 15.47 -4.16
N SER A 7 16.51 14.52 -4.85
CA SER A 7 16.14 13.11 -4.74
C SER A 7 16.69 12.50 -3.45
N GLU A 8 15.82 11.89 -2.65
CA GLU A 8 16.21 11.09 -1.49
C GLU A 8 16.43 9.64 -1.95
N SER A 9 17.45 8.95 -1.42
CA SER A 9 17.56 7.50 -1.61
C SER A 9 16.51 6.79 -0.76
N VAL A 10 15.98 5.66 -1.23
CA VAL A 10 15.30 4.72 -0.32
C VAL A 10 16.32 4.27 0.72
N ARG A 11 16.02 4.49 2.01
CA ARG A 11 16.88 4.06 3.11
C ARG A 11 16.67 2.56 3.36
N VAL A 12 17.74 1.82 3.57
CA VAL A 12 17.70 0.37 3.73
C VAL A 12 18.45 -0.03 4.98
N VAL A 13 17.78 -0.76 5.87
CA VAL A 13 18.39 -1.29 7.09
C VAL A 13 18.25 -2.81 7.16
N VAL A 14 19.28 -3.50 7.64
CA VAL A 14 19.25 -4.95 7.84
C VAL A 14 19.06 -5.29 9.30
N ARG A 15 18.21 -6.27 9.62
CA ARG A 15 18.03 -6.79 10.97
C ARG A 15 18.22 -8.31 11.01
N CYS A 16 19.27 -8.75 11.69
CA CYS A 16 19.55 -10.17 11.92
C CYS A 16 19.00 -10.61 13.28
N ARG A 17 18.00 -11.50 13.28
CA ARG A 17 17.39 -11.97 14.54
C ARG A 17 18.30 -12.94 15.31
N PRO A 18 18.07 -13.18 16.62
CA PRO A 18 18.63 -14.32 17.33
C PRO A 18 18.38 -15.66 16.62
N MET A 19 19.32 -16.59 16.77
CA MET A 19 19.13 -17.97 16.35
C MET A 19 18.03 -18.62 17.20
N ASN A 20 17.03 -19.22 16.55
CA ASN A 20 15.83 -19.74 17.20
C ASN A 20 16.06 -21.13 17.82
N GLY A 21 15.09 -21.63 18.59
CA GLY A 21 15.19 -22.93 19.27
C GLY A 21 15.41 -24.09 18.30
N LYS A 22 14.65 -24.16 17.20
CA LYS A 22 14.77 -25.23 16.19
C LYS A 22 16.14 -25.22 15.51
N GLU A 23 16.67 -24.03 15.18
CA GLU A 23 18.00 -23.86 14.57
C GLU A 23 19.12 -24.33 15.51
N LYS A 24 19.00 -24.07 16.81
CA LYS A 24 19.95 -24.56 17.83
C LYS A 24 19.85 -26.07 18.03
N THR A 25 18.64 -26.63 18.10
CA THR A 25 18.44 -28.09 18.23
C THR A 25 18.91 -28.85 16.99
N ALA A 26 18.83 -28.25 15.80
CA ALA A 26 19.37 -28.79 14.55
C ALA A 26 20.89 -28.55 14.37
N SER A 27 21.57 -27.95 15.37
CA SER A 27 23.00 -27.64 15.35
C SER A 27 23.48 -26.85 14.12
N TYR A 28 22.64 -25.95 13.58
CA TYR A 28 23.03 -25.13 12.44
C TYR A 28 24.08 -24.07 12.84
N GLU A 29 25.15 -23.94 12.06
CA GLU A 29 26.16 -22.91 12.26
C GLU A 29 25.59 -21.49 12.09
N LYS A 30 26.20 -20.52 12.77
CA LYS A 30 25.96 -19.10 12.55
C LYS A 30 26.83 -18.60 11.41
N VAL A 31 26.23 -18.27 10.27
CA VAL A 31 26.93 -17.85 9.04
C VAL A 31 26.91 -16.35 8.78
N VAL A 32 26.06 -15.61 9.50
CA VAL A 32 25.94 -14.15 9.40
C VAL A 32 26.72 -13.46 10.51
N ASN A 33 27.62 -12.56 10.13
CA ASN A 33 28.25 -11.58 11.01
C ASN A 33 27.72 -10.17 10.70
N VAL A 34 27.60 -9.31 11.71
CA VAL A 34 27.00 -7.97 11.61
C VAL A 34 27.91 -6.97 12.32
N ASP A 35 28.41 -5.98 11.58
CA ASP A 35 29.16 -4.84 12.12
C ASP A 35 28.26 -3.60 12.19
N VAL A 36 27.73 -3.36 13.38
CA VAL A 36 26.83 -2.23 13.71
C VAL A 36 27.55 -0.87 13.65
N LYS A 37 28.88 -0.85 13.77
CA LYS A 37 29.68 0.39 13.64
C LYS A 37 29.87 0.77 12.18
N LEU A 38 30.18 -0.19 11.31
CA LEU A 38 30.46 0.06 9.90
C LEU A 38 29.20 0.02 9.01
N GLY A 39 28.06 -0.42 9.53
CA GLY A 39 26.85 -0.61 8.73
C GLY A 39 26.95 -1.82 7.80
N GLN A 40 27.74 -2.82 8.16
CA GLN A 40 28.10 -3.95 7.28
C GLN A 40 27.49 -5.28 7.75
N VAL A 41 27.04 -6.10 6.80
CA VAL A 41 26.64 -7.51 7.03
C VAL A 41 27.52 -8.40 6.17
N SER A 42 28.16 -9.39 6.77
CA SER A 42 29.02 -10.35 6.08
C SER A 42 28.47 -11.77 6.23
N VAL A 43 28.34 -12.48 5.12
CA VAL A 43 27.76 -13.83 5.05
C VAL A 43 28.80 -14.81 4.53
N LYS A 44 29.13 -15.82 5.34
CA LYS A 44 29.97 -16.95 4.94
C LYS A 44 29.11 -18.00 4.23
N ASN A 45 29.53 -18.48 3.05
CA ASN A 45 28.89 -19.62 2.41
C ASN A 45 29.36 -20.94 3.07
N PRO A 46 28.51 -21.72 3.74
CA PRO A 46 28.90 -23.01 4.34
C PRO A 46 29.07 -24.13 3.30
N ARG A 47 28.56 -23.94 2.07
CA ARG A 47 28.78 -24.84 0.93
C ARG A 47 29.85 -24.32 -0.04
N GLY A 48 30.50 -23.20 0.30
CA GLY A 48 31.55 -22.61 -0.53
C GLY A 48 32.81 -23.46 -0.54
N THR A 49 33.66 -23.24 -1.54
CA THR A 49 35.04 -23.76 -1.49
C THR A 49 35.77 -23.13 -0.30
N ALA A 50 36.82 -23.79 0.22
CA ALA A 50 37.61 -23.26 1.33
C ALA A 50 38.33 -21.92 1.03
N HIS A 51 38.25 -21.42 -0.20
CA HIS A 51 38.78 -20.12 -0.63
C HIS A 51 37.67 -19.10 -1.01
N GLU A 52 36.38 -19.43 -0.88
CA GLU A 52 35.31 -18.45 -1.08
C GLU A 52 35.29 -17.42 0.07
N LEU A 53 35.58 -16.17 -0.26
CA LEU A 53 35.55 -15.07 0.72
C LEU A 53 34.11 -14.77 1.16
N PRO A 54 33.88 -14.40 2.44
CA PRO A 54 32.57 -13.95 2.91
C PRO A 54 32.04 -12.78 2.08
N LYS A 55 30.75 -12.85 1.72
CA LYS A 55 30.06 -11.84 0.91
C LYS A 55 29.57 -10.72 1.84
N THR A 56 30.18 -9.54 1.73
CA THR A 56 29.95 -8.39 2.61
C THR A 56 29.18 -7.28 1.90
N PHE A 57 28.16 -6.74 2.57
CA PHE A 57 27.23 -5.74 2.06
C PHE A 57 27.11 -4.56 3.04
N THR A 58 27.08 -3.32 2.55
CA THR A 58 26.99 -2.10 3.37
C THR A 58 25.65 -1.38 3.19
N PHE A 59 25.05 -0.95 4.29
CA PHE A 59 23.72 -0.34 4.38
C PHE A 59 23.71 0.92 5.27
N ASP A 60 22.59 1.66 5.29
CA ASP A 60 22.43 2.88 6.10
C ASP A 60 22.56 2.59 7.62
N ALA A 61 21.99 1.48 8.07
CA ALA A 61 22.19 0.91 9.40
C ALA A 61 22.01 -0.61 9.38
N VAL A 62 22.65 -1.30 10.33
CA VAL A 62 22.52 -2.76 10.50
C VAL A 62 22.36 -3.09 11.97
N TYR A 63 21.50 -4.07 12.25
CA TYR A 63 21.07 -4.44 13.58
C TYR A 63 21.33 -5.93 13.82
N ASP A 64 22.01 -6.20 14.92
CA ASP A 64 22.40 -7.54 15.34
C ASP A 64 21.30 -8.24 16.17
N TRP A 65 21.63 -9.41 16.70
CA TRP A 65 20.72 -10.22 17.52
C TRP A 65 20.48 -9.63 18.93
N ASN A 66 21.21 -8.60 19.35
CA ASN A 66 21.02 -7.92 20.64
C ASN A 66 20.14 -6.64 20.51
N SER A 67 20.01 -6.11 19.30
CA SER A 67 19.42 -4.79 18.99
C SER A 67 17.92 -4.69 19.33
N LYS A 68 17.56 -3.74 20.20
CA LYS A 68 16.21 -3.57 20.75
C LYS A 68 15.24 -2.88 19.76
N GLN A 69 13.94 -3.03 20.01
CA GLN A 69 12.90 -2.36 19.21
C GLN A 69 12.97 -0.83 19.30
N VAL A 70 13.20 -0.30 20.50
CA VAL A 70 13.22 1.15 20.78
C VAL A 70 14.42 1.81 20.11
N GLU A 71 15.59 1.16 20.16
CA GLU A 71 16.82 1.61 19.50
C GLU A 71 16.62 1.72 17.97
N LEU A 72 16.09 0.65 17.37
CA LEU A 72 15.72 0.61 15.95
C LEU A 72 14.68 1.68 15.57
N TYR A 73 13.71 1.97 16.46
CA TYR A 73 12.71 3.01 16.24
C TYR A 73 13.30 4.42 16.27
N ASP A 74 14.00 4.77 17.35
CA ASP A 74 14.59 6.11 17.55
C ASP A 74 15.69 6.40 16.52
N GLU A 75 16.46 5.41 16.07
CA GLU A 75 17.54 5.58 15.07
C GLU A 75 17.04 5.64 13.62
N THR A 76 16.06 4.81 13.22
CA THR A 76 15.67 4.67 11.80
C THR A 76 14.27 5.19 11.48
N PHE A 77 13.27 4.90 12.32
CA PHE A 77 11.87 5.10 11.96
C PHE A 77 11.34 6.47 12.39
N ARG A 78 11.76 6.99 13.55
CA ARG A 78 11.36 8.29 14.09
C ARG A 78 11.49 9.43 13.04
N PRO A 79 12.65 9.65 12.38
CA PRO A 79 12.79 10.70 11.35
C PRO A 79 11.89 10.57 10.11
N LEU A 80 11.34 9.38 9.85
CA LEU A 80 10.33 9.18 8.81
C LEU A 80 8.94 9.56 9.34
N VAL A 81 8.59 9.19 10.58
CA VAL A 81 7.32 9.59 11.21
C VAL A 81 7.26 11.11 11.41
N ASP A 82 8.37 11.75 11.83
CA ASP A 82 8.51 13.21 11.89
C ASP A 82 8.20 13.86 10.53
N SER A 83 8.68 13.25 9.44
CA SER A 83 8.40 13.73 8.09
C SER A 83 6.91 13.60 7.73
N VAL A 84 6.21 12.56 8.18
CA VAL A 84 4.76 12.42 7.93
C VAL A 84 3.95 13.42 8.76
N LEU A 85 4.36 13.71 10.00
CA LEU A 85 3.77 14.78 10.82
C LEU A 85 3.92 16.18 10.19
N GLN A 86 4.99 16.38 9.40
CA GLN A 86 5.20 17.57 8.57
C GLN A 86 4.44 17.57 7.23
N GLY A 87 3.72 16.49 6.87
CA GLY A 87 2.92 16.39 5.64
C GLY A 87 3.60 15.71 4.44
N PHE A 88 4.75 15.05 4.62
CA PHE A 88 5.28 14.15 3.59
C PHE A 88 4.53 12.80 3.57
N ASN A 89 4.55 12.09 2.43
CA ASN A 89 4.27 10.66 2.44
C ASN A 89 5.48 9.88 2.98
N GLY A 90 5.22 8.84 3.78
CA GLY A 90 6.19 7.94 4.37
C GLY A 90 5.79 6.48 4.20
N THR A 91 6.74 5.60 3.91
CA THR A 91 6.50 4.16 3.83
C THR A 91 7.60 3.40 4.56
N ILE A 92 7.22 2.48 5.46
CA ILE A 92 8.12 1.52 6.10
C ILE A 92 7.64 0.13 5.72
N PHE A 93 8.51 -0.68 5.11
CA PHE A 93 8.17 -2.06 4.74
C PHE A 93 9.20 -3.08 5.22
N ALA A 94 8.71 -4.17 5.82
CA ALA A 94 9.53 -5.31 6.23
C ALA A 94 9.55 -6.39 5.14
N TYR A 95 10.75 -6.86 4.77
CA TYR A 95 11.00 -7.82 3.70
C TYR A 95 11.95 -8.93 4.16
N GLY A 96 11.82 -10.13 3.58
CA GLY A 96 12.69 -11.28 3.79
C GLY A 96 11.91 -12.59 3.98
N GLN A 97 12.62 -13.66 4.29
CA GLN A 97 12.06 -15.00 4.48
C GLN A 97 11.01 -15.05 5.63
N THR A 98 10.08 -16.00 5.59
CA THR A 98 9.21 -16.33 6.73
C THR A 98 10.02 -16.68 7.97
N GLY A 99 9.58 -16.19 9.14
CA GLY A 99 10.23 -16.46 10.41
C GLY A 99 11.55 -15.70 10.65
N THR A 100 11.99 -14.76 9.79
CA THR A 100 13.17 -13.90 10.08
C THR A 100 12.86 -12.72 11.00
N GLY A 101 11.58 -12.38 11.19
CA GLY A 101 11.14 -11.34 12.12
C GLY A 101 10.48 -10.10 11.51
N LYS A 102 9.89 -10.21 10.32
CA LYS A 102 9.09 -9.12 9.68
C LYS A 102 7.99 -8.60 10.62
N THR A 103 7.00 -9.43 10.93
CA THR A 103 5.88 -9.10 11.85
C THR A 103 6.37 -8.75 13.27
N TYR A 104 7.48 -9.35 13.74
CA TYR A 104 8.10 -8.96 15.02
C TYR A 104 8.71 -7.54 14.97
N THR A 105 9.16 -7.07 13.80
CA THR A 105 9.65 -5.70 13.64
C THR A 105 8.48 -4.73 13.43
N MET A 106 7.44 -5.13 12.69
CA MET A 106 6.25 -4.32 12.42
C MET A 106 5.34 -4.17 13.66
N GLU A 107 4.85 -5.27 14.22
CA GLU A 107 3.93 -5.28 15.37
C GLU A 107 4.66 -5.53 16.70
N GLY A 108 5.60 -6.47 16.71
CA GLY A 108 6.31 -6.86 17.94
C GLY A 108 5.48 -7.78 18.85
N VAL A 109 5.61 -7.60 20.16
CA VAL A 109 4.88 -8.38 21.18
C VAL A 109 3.84 -7.49 21.85
N ARG A 110 2.56 -7.87 21.79
CA ARG A 110 1.47 -7.14 22.46
C ARG A 110 1.64 -7.20 23.99
N GLY A 111 1.39 -6.07 24.65
CA GLY A 111 1.44 -5.96 26.11
C GLY A 111 2.84 -5.82 26.71
N ASP A 112 3.91 -5.96 25.93
CA ASP A 112 5.31 -5.82 26.38
C ASP A 112 5.92 -4.52 25.83
N PRO A 113 6.09 -3.46 26.66
CA PRO A 113 6.58 -2.16 26.19
C PRO A 113 7.97 -2.20 25.55
N GLU A 114 8.88 -3.07 26.00
CA GLU A 114 10.23 -3.17 25.42
C GLU A 114 10.22 -3.87 24.05
N LYS A 115 9.18 -4.65 23.77
CA LYS A 115 9.06 -5.50 22.57
C LYS A 115 8.01 -5.01 21.56
N ARG A 116 7.36 -3.86 21.79
CA ARG A 116 6.51 -3.13 20.81
C ARG A 116 7.26 -2.87 19.50
N GLY A 117 6.66 -3.20 18.35
CA GLY A 117 7.22 -2.95 17.01
C GLY A 117 7.02 -1.51 16.52
N VAL A 118 7.41 -1.23 15.26
CA VAL A 118 7.31 0.13 14.68
C VAL A 118 5.88 0.66 14.59
N ILE A 119 4.88 -0.22 14.39
CA ILE A 119 3.47 0.18 14.32
C ILE A 119 3.00 0.80 15.65
N PRO A 120 2.98 0.08 16.79
CA PRO A 120 2.55 0.65 18.07
C PRO A 120 3.45 1.81 18.56
N ASN A 121 4.75 1.80 18.26
CA ASN A 121 5.63 2.92 18.60
C ASN A 121 5.33 4.17 17.76
N SER A 122 4.91 4.01 16.50
CA SER A 122 4.46 5.13 15.67
C SER A 122 3.14 5.74 16.17
N PHE A 123 2.23 4.94 16.72
CA PHE A 123 0.99 5.44 17.33
C PHE A 123 1.30 6.37 18.52
N ASP A 124 2.15 5.91 19.45
CA ASP A 124 2.54 6.68 20.63
C ASP A 124 3.25 7.98 20.23
N HIS A 125 4.19 7.91 19.29
CA HIS A 125 4.90 9.08 18.78
C HIS A 125 3.97 10.10 18.11
N ILE A 126 3.04 9.67 17.24
CA ILE A 126 2.08 10.55 16.55
C ILE A 126 1.18 11.26 17.56
N PHE A 127 0.54 10.55 18.48
CA PHE A 127 -0.37 11.17 19.46
C PHE A 127 0.39 11.99 20.52
N THR A 128 1.64 11.65 20.83
CA THR A 128 2.52 12.46 21.69
C THR A 128 3.00 13.74 21.00
N HIS A 129 3.18 13.75 19.67
CA HIS A 129 3.40 15.00 18.93
C HIS A 129 2.16 15.89 18.99
N ILE A 130 0.98 15.33 18.66
CA ILE A 130 -0.30 16.05 18.60
C ILE A 130 -0.71 16.63 19.97
N SER A 131 -0.39 15.96 21.08
CA SER A 131 -0.68 16.48 22.42
C SER A 131 0.23 17.65 22.84
N ARG A 132 1.42 17.75 22.25
CA ARG A 132 2.45 18.79 22.51
C ARG A 132 2.40 19.97 21.55
N SER A 133 1.87 19.79 20.33
CA SER A 133 1.69 20.87 19.35
C SER A 133 0.67 21.91 19.84
N GLN A 134 1.01 23.19 19.70
CA GLN A 134 0.13 24.33 19.95
C GLN A 134 -0.24 24.98 18.61
N ASN A 135 -1.40 25.64 18.55
CA ASN A 135 -1.91 26.37 17.38
C ASN A 135 -2.07 25.54 16.08
N GLN A 136 -2.05 24.21 16.20
CA GLN A 136 -2.23 23.24 15.11
C GLN A 136 -3.40 22.32 15.44
N GLN A 137 -4.22 22.02 14.44
CA GLN A 137 -5.36 21.10 14.55
C GLN A 137 -5.09 19.83 13.73
N TYR A 138 -5.26 18.67 14.34
CA TYR A 138 -4.95 17.39 13.71
C TYR A 138 -6.17 16.49 13.54
N LEU A 139 -6.24 15.80 12.40
CA LEU A 139 -7.18 14.70 12.15
C LEU A 139 -6.42 13.44 11.73
N VAL A 140 -6.39 12.43 12.61
CA VAL A 140 -5.76 11.14 12.35
C VAL A 140 -6.81 10.13 11.92
N ARG A 141 -6.57 9.45 10.80
CA ARG A 141 -7.38 8.34 10.29
C ARG A 141 -6.53 7.09 10.06
N ALA A 142 -7.07 5.94 10.45
CA ALA A 142 -6.46 4.63 10.25
C ALA A 142 -7.30 3.76 9.29
N SER A 143 -6.63 3.12 8.35
CA SER A 143 -7.18 2.09 7.44
C SER A 143 -6.25 0.88 7.46
N TYR A 144 -6.79 -0.34 7.40
CA TYR A 144 -5.98 -1.55 7.44
C TYR A 144 -6.49 -2.57 6.41
N LEU A 145 -5.59 -2.99 5.51
CA LEU A 145 -5.92 -3.90 4.41
C LEU A 145 -4.94 -5.07 4.32
N GLU A 146 -5.39 -6.13 3.66
CA GLU A 146 -4.60 -7.31 3.31
C GLU A 146 -4.65 -7.56 1.81
N ILE A 147 -3.50 -7.87 1.21
CA ILE A 147 -3.38 -8.38 -0.16
C ILE A 147 -3.08 -9.87 -0.06
N TYR A 148 -4.00 -10.69 -0.59
CA TYR A 148 -3.87 -12.15 -0.62
C TYR A 148 -4.40 -12.67 -1.96
N GLN A 149 -3.61 -13.53 -2.62
CA GLN A 149 -3.92 -14.07 -3.95
C GLN A 149 -4.23 -13.01 -5.05
N GLU A 150 -3.56 -11.84 -4.99
CA GLU A 150 -3.82 -10.64 -5.83
C GLU A 150 -5.22 -10.03 -5.69
N GLU A 151 -5.92 -10.33 -4.60
CA GLU A 151 -7.18 -9.69 -4.20
C GLU A 151 -6.96 -8.83 -2.94
N ILE A 152 -7.57 -7.64 -2.90
CA ILE A 152 -7.52 -6.76 -1.73
C ILE A 152 -8.72 -7.03 -0.82
N ARG A 153 -8.47 -7.16 0.48
CA ARG A 153 -9.46 -7.25 1.56
C ARG A 153 -9.28 -6.09 2.53
N ASP A 154 -10.39 -5.56 3.03
CA ASP A 154 -10.40 -4.57 4.11
C ASP A 154 -10.51 -5.30 5.46
N LEU A 155 -9.48 -5.21 6.30
CA LEU A 155 -9.44 -5.89 7.59
C LEU A 155 -10.33 -5.23 8.66
N LEU A 156 -10.85 -4.02 8.42
CA LEU A 156 -11.72 -3.28 9.34
C LEU A 156 -13.20 -3.32 8.93
N SER A 157 -13.49 -3.75 7.70
CA SER A 157 -14.84 -4.01 7.21
C SER A 157 -15.57 -5.08 8.02
N LYS A 158 -16.89 -4.90 8.22
CA LYS A 158 -17.77 -5.95 8.76
C LYS A 158 -18.00 -7.10 7.79
N ASP A 159 -17.89 -6.83 6.49
CA ASP A 159 -17.93 -7.83 5.43
C ASP A 159 -16.48 -8.14 5.00
N GLN A 160 -15.99 -9.30 5.43
CA GLN A 160 -14.67 -9.85 5.08
C GLN A 160 -14.68 -10.65 3.76
N SER A 161 -15.84 -10.77 3.10
CA SER A 161 -15.98 -11.44 1.80
C SER A 161 -15.86 -10.46 0.62
N LYS A 162 -16.27 -9.20 0.81
CA LYS A 162 -16.10 -8.12 -0.19
C LYS A 162 -14.62 -7.97 -0.56
N ARG A 163 -14.35 -7.95 -1.87
CA ARG A 163 -13.03 -7.60 -2.43
C ARG A 163 -13.04 -6.16 -2.91
N LEU A 164 -11.91 -5.48 -2.81
CA LEU A 164 -11.77 -4.07 -3.18
C LEU A 164 -10.95 -3.85 -4.46
N GLU A 165 -11.36 -2.84 -5.21
CA GLU A 165 -10.81 -2.45 -6.51
C GLU A 165 -9.69 -1.41 -6.32
N LEU A 166 -8.66 -1.43 -7.17
CA LEU A 166 -7.69 -0.33 -7.26
C LEU A 166 -8.13 0.67 -8.32
N LYS A 167 -8.26 1.93 -7.95
CA LYS A 167 -8.51 3.04 -8.88
C LYS A 167 -7.40 4.07 -8.78
N GLU A 168 -7.28 4.89 -9.82
CA GLU A 168 -6.16 5.80 -10.03
C GLU A 168 -6.74 7.18 -10.38
N ARG A 169 -6.21 8.24 -9.75
CA ARG A 169 -6.66 9.62 -9.88
C ARG A 169 -5.47 10.53 -10.15
N PRO A 170 -5.55 11.50 -11.09
CA PRO A 170 -4.45 12.42 -11.36
C PRO A 170 -4.04 13.28 -10.16
N ASP A 171 -5.00 13.55 -9.26
CA ASP A 171 -4.82 14.31 -8.01
C ASP A 171 -4.36 13.44 -6.84
N THR A 172 -4.96 12.26 -6.63
CA THR A 172 -4.76 11.43 -5.43
C THR A 172 -3.77 10.27 -5.59
N GLY A 173 -3.31 9.99 -6.81
CA GLY A 173 -2.50 8.81 -7.13
C GLY A 173 -3.33 7.51 -7.16
N VAL A 174 -2.69 6.38 -6.83
CA VAL A 174 -3.36 5.07 -6.72
C VAL A 174 -4.01 4.92 -5.34
N TYR A 175 -5.28 4.50 -5.31
CA TYR A 175 -6.03 4.28 -4.08
C TYR A 175 -6.95 3.06 -4.17
N VAL A 176 -7.31 2.51 -3.02
CA VAL A 176 -8.30 1.43 -2.91
C VAL A 176 -9.69 2.05 -2.81
N LYS A 177 -10.60 1.68 -3.73
CA LYS A 177 -11.99 2.13 -3.70
C LYS A 177 -12.74 1.43 -2.56
N ASP A 178 -13.63 2.17 -1.90
CA ASP A 178 -14.46 1.74 -0.77
C ASP A 178 -13.70 1.19 0.46
N LEU A 179 -12.39 1.45 0.58
CA LEU A 179 -11.61 1.09 1.77
C LEU A 179 -12.09 1.90 2.97
N SER A 180 -12.45 1.22 4.06
CA SER A 180 -12.90 1.89 5.29
C SER A 180 -11.75 2.63 5.98
N SER A 181 -12.10 3.74 6.64
CA SER A 181 -11.14 4.59 7.34
C SER A 181 -11.77 5.11 8.62
N PHE A 182 -11.10 4.87 9.74
CA PHE A 182 -11.59 5.17 11.09
C PHE A 182 -10.84 6.37 11.64
N VAL A 183 -11.57 7.40 12.06
CA VAL A 183 -11.00 8.53 12.81
C VAL A 183 -10.60 8.03 14.19
N THR A 184 -9.37 8.29 14.61
CA THR A 184 -8.81 7.85 15.89
C THR A 184 -8.31 9.06 16.67
N LYS A 185 -8.79 9.27 17.90
CA LYS A 185 -8.45 10.42 18.75
C LYS A 185 -7.37 10.12 19.79
N SER A 186 -7.02 8.86 19.98
CA SER A 186 -6.06 8.43 20.99
C SER A 186 -5.29 7.16 20.59
N VAL A 187 -4.14 6.93 21.22
CA VAL A 187 -3.34 5.70 21.07
C VAL A 187 -4.20 4.45 21.29
N LYS A 188 -5.11 4.46 22.27
CA LYS A 188 -6.00 3.32 22.58
C LYS A 188 -7.00 3.02 21.48
N GLU A 189 -7.50 4.04 20.76
CA GLU A 189 -8.41 3.85 19.63
C GLU A 189 -7.70 3.25 18.42
N ILE A 190 -6.49 3.72 18.09
CA ILE A 190 -5.73 3.16 16.97
C ILE A 190 -5.14 1.77 17.29
N GLU A 191 -4.75 1.51 18.55
CA GLU A 191 -4.45 0.16 19.03
C GLU A 191 -5.69 -0.75 18.93
N HIS A 192 -6.91 -0.26 19.20
CA HIS A 192 -8.13 -1.04 19.02
C HIS A 192 -8.41 -1.35 17.55
N VAL A 193 -8.29 -0.38 16.64
CA VAL A 193 -8.39 -0.57 15.18
C VAL A 193 -7.41 -1.63 14.69
N MET A 194 -6.14 -1.58 15.14
CA MET A 194 -5.13 -2.59 14.82
C MET A 194 -5.51 -3.98 15.35
N ASN A 195 -6.01 -4.08 16.59
CA ASN A 195 -6.43 -5.36 17.16
C ASN A 195 -7.62 -5.98 16.43
N VAL A 196 -8.61 -5.19 16.02
CA VAL A 196 -9.77 -5.66 15.22
C VAL A 196 -9.30 -6.21 13.86
N GLY A 197 -8.46 -5.47 13.14
CA GLY A 197 -7.96 -5.93 11.85
C GLY A 197 -7.10 -7.20 11.96
N ASN A 198 -6.27 -7.29 13.00
CA ASN A 198 -5.50 -8.50 13.27
C ASN A 198 -6.36 -9.70 13.70
N GLN A 199 -7.49 -9.49 14.37
CA GLN A 199 -8.45 -10.55 14.67
C GLN A 199 -9.07 -11.07 13.37
N ASN A 200 -9.51 -10.18 12.47
CA ASN A 200 -10.05 -10.57 11.16
C ASN A 200 -9.00 -11.30 10.30
N ARG A 201 -7.76 -10.82 10.27
CA ARG A 201 -6.61 -11.50 9.63
C ARG A 201 -6.41 -12.93 10.17
N SER A 202 -6.60 -13.13 11.47
CA SER A 202 -6.44 -14.41 12.15
C SER A 202 -7.61 -15.38 11.94
N VAL A 203 -8.85 -14.88 11.80
CA VAL A 203 -10.03 -15.70 11.43
C VAL A 203 -9.88 -16.26 10.00
N GLY A 204 -9.26 -15.50 9.08
CA GLY A 204 -8.85 -16.02 7.78
C GLY A 204 -7.86 -17.19 7.88
N ALA A 205 -6.90 -17.13 8.81
CA ALA A 205 -5.87 -18.15 9.00
C ALA A 205 -6.42 -19.49 9.54
N THR A 206 -7.43 -19.45 10.42
CA THR A 206 -7.97 -20.66 11.07
C THR A 206 -8.55 -21.71 10.13
N ASN A 207 -8.76 -21.40 8.84
CA ASN A 207 -9.45 -22.29 7.92
C ASN A 207 -8.53 -23.20 7.07
N MET A 208 -7.20 -22.97 6.95
CA MET A 208 -6.30 -23.99 6.36
C MET A 208 -4.75 -23.86 6.46
N ASN A 209 -4.15 -22.77 6.98
CA ASN A 209 -2.67 -22.66 7.18
C ASN A 209 -2.20 -21.37 7.90
N GLU A 210 -0.89 -21.27 8.19
CA GLU A 210 -0.18 -20.12 8.81
C GLU A 210 -0.15 -18.86 7.90
N HIS A 211 -1.30 -18.20 7.76
CA HIS A 211 -1.59 -17.16 6.76
C HIS A 211 -0.70 -15.91 6.78
N SER A 212 -0.13 -15.53 7.92
CA SER A 212 0.73 -14.33 8.01
C SER A 212 2.02 -14.42 7.19
N SER A 213 2.46 -15.64 6.83
CA SER A 213 3.55 -15.86 5.88
C SER A 213 3.15 -15.64 4.42
N ARG A 214 1.85 -15.52 4.13
CA ARG A 214 1.23 -15.68 2.80
C ARG A 214 0.47 -14.46 2.29
N SER A 215 0.44 -13.39 3.05
CA SER A 215 -0.30 -12.17 2.72
C SER A 215 0.48 -10.93 3.10
N HIS A 216 0.29 -9.86 2.33
CA HIS A 216 0.86 -8.55 2.65
C HIS A 216 -0.17 -7.73 3.41
N ALA A 217 0.16 -7.30 4.62
CA ALA A 217 -0.71 -6.44 5.42
C ALA A 217 -0.18 -5.00 5.38
N ILE A 218 -1.06 -4.05 5.04
CA ILE A 218 -0.72 -2.62 4.92
C ILE A 218 -1.60 -1.82 5.86
N PHE A 219 -1.03 -1.36 6.97
CA PHE A 219 -1.67 -0.42 7.88
C PHE A 219 -1.34 1.01 7.43
N VAL A 220 -2.36 1.80 7.12
CA VAL A 220 -2.23 3.16 6.58
C VAL A 220 -2.72 4.15 7.63
N ILE A 221 -1.84 5.04 8.07
CA ILE A 221 -2.21 6.22 8.88
C ILE A 221 -2.21 7.43 7.96
N THR A 222 -3.33 8.14 7.89
CA THR A 222 -3.41 9.46 7.27
C THR A 222 -3.50 10.50 8.38
N ILE A 223 -2.60 11.48 8.35
CA ILE A 223 -2.51 12.58 9.29
C ILE A 223 -2.78 13.86 8.50
N GLU A 224 -3.90 14.51 8.77
CA GLU A 224 -4.18 15.86 8.27
C GLU A 224 -3.85 16.86 9.37
N CYS A 225 -3.15 17.93 9.00
CA CYS A 225 -2.73 19.02 9.87
C CYS A 225 -3.23 20.33 9.27
N SER A 226 -4.03 21.08 10.03
CA SER A 226 -4.38 22.47 9.72
C SER A 226 -3.62 23.39 10.67
N GLU A 227 -2.96 24.40 10.12
CA GLU A 227 -2.17 25.37 10.87
C GLU A 227 -2.52 26.79 10.39
N LEU A 228 -2.71 27.72 11.32
CA LEU A 228 -2.91 29.12 10.96
C LEU A 228 -1.57 29.72 10.53
N GLY A 229 -1.48 30.20 9.30
CA GLY A 229 -0.28 30.80 8.74
C GLY A 229 0.00 32.21 9.28
N LEU A 230 1.19 32.72 8.99
CA LEU A 230 1.58 34.12 9.27
C LEU A 230 0.82 35.15 8.42
N ASP A 231 0.05 34.67 7.44
CA ASP A 231 -0.89 35.40 6.59
C ASP A 231 -2.34 35.35 7.10
N GLY A 232 -2.61 34.61 8.18
CA GLY A 232 -3.95 34.45 8.76
C GLY A 232 -4.84 33.43 8.03
N GLU A 233 -4.36 32.79 6.95
CA GLU A 233 -5.09 31.70 6.30
C GLU A 233 -4.80 30.35 6.98
N ASN A 234 -5.70 29.37 6.83
CA ASN A 234 -5.48 28.01 7.34
C ASN A 234 -4.77 27.16 6.27
N HIS A 235 -3.49 26.86 6.49
CA HIS A 235 -2.69 26.01 5.61
C HIS A 235 -2.92 24.54 5.95
N ILE A 236 -3.26 23.72 4.94
CA ILE A 236 -3.61 22.31 5.15
C ILE A 236 -2.54 21.39 4.56
N ARG A 237 -2.04 20.47 5.39
CA ARG A 237 -0.99 19.50 5.03
C ARG A 237 -1.45 18.07 5.31
N VAL A 238 -1.15 17.15 4.40
CA VAL A 238 -1.64 15.76 4.45
C VAL A 238 -0.48 14.77 4.37
N GLY A 239 -0.12 14.18 5.50
CA GLY A 239 0.86 13.09 5.57
C GLY A 239 0.19 11.71 5.50
N LYS A 240 0.74 10.79 4.70
CA LYS A 240 0.33 9.37 4.69
C LYS A 240 1.50 8.49 5.09
N LEU A 241 1.36 7.75 6.19
CA LEU A 241 2.30 6.72 6.65
C LEU A 241 1.76 5.33 6.30
N ASN A 242 2.45 4.62 5.40
CA ASN A 242 2.18 3.22 5.09
C ASN A 242 3.12 2.31 5.89
N LEU A 243 2.57 1.37 6.65
CA LEU A 243 3.28 0.41 7.48
C LEU A 243 2.99 -1.00 6.94
N VAL A 244 3.99 -1.61 6.29
CA VAL A 244 3.82 -2.80 5.45
C VAL A 244 4.54 -4.01 6.05
N ASP A 245 3.79 -5.06 6.36
CA ASP A 245 4.30 -6.40 6.71
C ASP A 245 4.10 -7.31 5.49
N LEU A 246 5.17 -7.59 4.73
CA LEU A 246 5.10 -8.40 3.51
C LEU A 246 5.03 -9.91 3.83
N ALA A 247 4.66 -10.71 2.83
CA ALA A 247 4.75 -12.17 2.84
C ALA A 247 6.21 -12.69 2.89
N GLY A 248 6.38 -14.01 3.03
CA GLY A 248 7.67 -14.71 2.91
C GLY A 248 8.29 -14.57 1.52
N SER A 249 9.59 -14.25 1.46
CA SER A 249 10.34 -14.16 0.19
C SER A 249 10.93 -15.48 -0.31
N GLU A 250 10.65 -16.60 0.38
CA GLU A 250 11.23 -17.91 0.07
C GLU A 250 10.79 -18.53 -1.28
N ARG A 251 11.70 -19.29 -1.90
CA ARG A 251 11.41 -20.05 -3.12
C ARG A 251 10.49 -21.25 -2.84
N GLN A 252 9.48 -21.42 -3.70
CA GLN A 252 8.42 -22.44 -3.58
C GLN A 252 8.95 -23.87 -3.41
N ALA A 253 10.09 -24.21 -4.02
CA ALA A 253 10.72 -25.52 -3.96
C ALA A 253 10.97 -26.05 -2.53
N LYS A 254 11.09 -25.16 -1.53
CA LYS A 254 11.26 -25.53 -0.11
C LYS A 254 9.95 -25.86 0.62
N THR A 255 8.80 -25.62 -0.01
CA THR A 255 7.47 -25.71 0.64
C THR A 255 6.73 -27.03 0.40
N GLY A 256 7.10 -27.80 -0.63
CA GLY A 256 6.45 -29.08 -0.99
C GLY A 256 4.95 -28.98 -1.32
N ALA A 257 4.46 -27.79 -1.69
CA ALA A 257 3.04 -27.53 -1.91
C ALA A 257 2.51 -28.18 -3.21
N GLN A 258 1.33 -28.79 -3.14
CA GLN A 258 0.62 -29.39 -4.27
C GLN A 258 -0.83 -28.88 -4.39
N GLY A 259 -1.43 -28.99 -5.57
CA GLY A 259 -2.83 -28.63 -5.80
C GLY A 259 -3.10 -27.13 -5.65
N GLU A 260 -4.19 -26.76 -4.97
CA GLU A 260 -4.54 -25.34 -4.75
C GLU A 260 -3.47 -24.58 -3.97
N ARG A 261 -2.75 -25.25 -3.06
CA ARG A 261 -1.63 -24.66 -2.30
C ARG A 261 -0.43 -24.28 -3.19
N LEU A 262 -0.27 -24.95 -4.35
CA LEU A 262 0.73 -24.55 -5.34
C LEU A 262 0.30 -23.23 -6.01
N LYS A 263 -0.94 -23.16 -6.51
CA LYS A 263 -1.51 -21.95 -7.15
C LYS A 263 -1.54 -20.74 -6.23
N GLU A 264 -1.84 -20.97 -4.95
CA GLU A 264 -1.71 -19.99 -3.87
C GLU A 264 -0.27 -19.47 -3.78
N ALA A 265 0.74 -20.36 -3.68
CA ALA A 265 2.15 -19.99 -3.61
C ALA A 265 2.68 -19.31 -4.87
N THR A 266 2.20 -19.67 -6.07
CA THR A 266 2.48 -18.98 -7.33
C THR A 266 2.03 -17.51 -7.26
N LYS A 267 0.80 -17.25 -6.79
CA LYS A 267 0.27 -15.89 -6.63
C LYS A 267 0.97 -15.08 -5.55
N ILE A 268 1.40 -15.72 -4.45
CA ILE A 268 2.16 -15.04 -3.39
C ILE A 268 3.49 -14.53 -3.96
N ASN A 269 4.24 -15.41 -4.62
CA ASN A 269 5.55 -15.03 -5.17
C ASN A 269 5.41 -14.05 -6.34
N LEU A 270 4.35 -14.11 -7.17
CA LEU A 270 4.08 -13.13 -8.24
C LEU A 270 4.20 -11.68 -7.74
N SER A 271 3.58 -11.35 -6.60
CA SER A 271 3.61 -10.00 -6.02
C SER A 271 5.01 -9.56 -5.56
N LEU A 272 5.83 -10.50 -5.04
CA LEU A 272 7.20 -10.22 -4.62
C LEU A 272 8.19 -10.22 -5.78
N SER A 273 7.96 -11.02 -6.82
CA SER A 273 8.69 -11.00 -8.09
C SER A 273 8.41 -9.72 -8.88
N ALA A 274 7.17 -9.23 -8.90
CA ALA A 274 6.82 -7.92 -9.43
C ALA A 274 7.57 -6.79 -8.69
N LEU A 275 7.61 -6.83 -7.35
CA LEU A 275 8.43 -5.93 -6.54
C LEU A 275 9.94 -6.10 -6.86
N GLY A 276 10.38 -7.32 -7.18
CA GLY A 276 11.70 -7.66 -7.71
C GLY A 276 12.05 -6.91 -9.01
N ASN A 277 11.14 -6.98 -9.98
CA ASN A 277 11.26 -6.36 -11.30
C ASN A 277 11.22 -4.83 -11.20
N VAL A 278 10.30 -4.27 -10.42
CA VAL A 278 10.19 -2.82 -10.17
C VAL A 278 11.48 -2.24 -9.58
N ILE A 279 12.05 -2.87 -8.54
CA ILE A 279 13.31 -2.40 -7.95
C ILE A 279 14.47 -2.51 -8.94
N SER A 280 14.56 -3.60 -9.71
CA SER A 280 15.65 -3.77 -10.68
C SER A 280 15.57 -2.73 -11.81
N ALA A 281 14.37 -2.51 -12.37
CA ALA A 281 14.12 -1.48 -13.39
C ALA A 281 14.41 -0.05 -12.90
N LEU A 282 14.06 0.28 -11.64
CA LEU A 282 14.35 1.59 -11.05
C LEU A 282 15.85 1.86 -10.83
N VAL A 283 16.67 0.83 -10.74
CA VAL A 283 18.12 0.92 -10.44
C VAL A 283 18.97 0.82 -11.71
N ASP A 284 18.55 0.03 -12.70
CA ASP A 284 19.27 -0.16 -13.96
C ASP A 284 19.35 1.10 -14.83
N GLY A 285 18.41 2.05 -14.66
CA GLY A 285 18.39 3.34 -15.35
C GLY A 285 18.15 3.29 -16.87
N LYS A 286 18.08 2.09 -17.46
CA LYS A 286 17.90 1.84 -18.90
C LYS A 286 16.43 1.67 -19.30
N SER A 287 15.58 1.24 -18.37
CA SER A 287 14.16 0.94 -18.62
C SER A 287 13.29 2.19 -18.50
N THR A 288 12.78 2.67 -19.64
CA THR A 288 11.84 3.81 -19.70
C THR A 288 10.49 3.53 -19.03
N HIS A 289 10.08 2.26 -18.99
CA HIS A 289 8.85 1.80 -18.35
C HIS A 289 9.19 0.97 -17.10
N ILE A 290 8.50 1.24 -15.99
CA ILE A 290 8.64 0.50 -14.73
C ILE A 290 7.36 -0.33 -14.51
N PRO A 291 7.46 -1.64 -14.29
CA PRO A 291 6.31 -2.56 -14.30
C PRO A 291 5.49 -2.55 -13.00
N TYR A 292 4.96 -1.38 -12.60
CA TYR A 292 4.14 -1.30 -11.37
C TYR A 292 2.82 -2.07 -11.47
N ARG A 293 2.31 -2.30 -12.69
CA ARG A 293 0.99 -2.93 -12.92
C ARG A 293 0.97 -4.45 -12.70
N ASP A 294 2.13 -5.09 -12.71
CA ASP A 294 2.31 -6.56 -12.60
C ASP A 294 1.78 -7.16 -11.28
N SER A 295 1.54 -6.34 -10.25
CA SER A 295 0.80 -6.73 -9.05
C SER A 295 0.04 -5.57 -8.41
N LYS A 296 -1.02 -5.88 -7.65
CA LYS A 296 -1.76 -4.90 -6.83
C LYS A 296 -0.86 -4.29 -5.75
N LEU A 297 0.12 -5.06 -5.23
CA LEU A 297 1.14 -4.58 -4.29
C LEU A 297 2.03 -3.48 -4.91
N THR A 298 2.58 -3.72 -6.10
CA THR A 298 3.45 -2.74 -6.78
C THR A 298 2.69 -1.49 -7.24
N ARG A 299 1.40 -1.59 -7.58
CA ARG A 299 0.54 -0.40 -7.82
C ARG A 299 0.33 0.42 -6.55
N LEU A 300 0.07 -0.21 -5.40
CA LEU A 300 -0.11 0.49 -4.12
C LEU A 300 1.19 1.12 -3.59
N LEU A 301 2.34 0.51 -3.88
CA LEU A 301 3.66 1.02 -3.48
C LEU A 301 4.34 1.88 -4.56
N GLN A 302 3.64 2.25 -5.63
CA GLN A 302 4.16 3.06 -6.74
C GLN A 302 4.74 4.41 -6.27
N ASP A 303 4.07 5.10 -5.34
CA ASP A 303 4.60 6.34 -4.76
C ASP A 303 5.80 6.11 -3.81
N SER A 304 5.96 4.90 -3.29
CA SER A 304 7.02 4.51 -2.34
C SER A 304 8.33 4.11 -3.03
N LEU A 305 8.29 3.75 -4.31
CA LEU A 305 9.43 3.27 -5.07
C LEU A 305 9.62 4.17 -6.30
N GLY A 306 10.51 5.15 -6.22
CA GLY A 306 10.76 6.16 -7.27
C GLY A 306 9.78 7.34 -7.30
N GLY A 307 8.70 7.29 -6.53
CA GLY A 307 7.62 8.29 -6.50
C GLY A 307 7.73 9.36 -5.42
N ASN A 308 6.57 9.88 -4.99
CA ASN A 308 6.44 10.94 -3.98
C ASN A 308 6.28 10.38 -2.56
N ALA A 309 7.33 9.76 -2.00
CA ALA A 309 7.39 9.40 -0.58
C ALA A 309 8.83 9.27 -0.07
N LYS A 310 9.02 9.43 1.24
CA LYS A 310 10.22 8.96 1.95
C LYS A 310 10.02 7.50 2.31
N THR A 311 11.03 6.66 2.11
CA THR A 311 10.83 5.20 2.24
C THR A 311 11.99 4.52 2.94
N VAL A 312 11.64 3.63 3.87
CA VAL A 312 12.56 2.77 4.61
C VAL A 312 12.20 1.30 4.33
N MET A 313 13.17 0.55 3.83
CA MET A 313 13.12 -0.91 3.74
C MET A 313 13.81 -1.52 4.97
N VAL A 314 13.16 -2.51 5.58
CA VAL A 314 13.75 -3.35 6.63
C VAL A 314 13.95 -4.75 6.07
N ALA A 315 15.21 -5.14 5.87
CA ALA A 315 15.58 -6.47 5.43
C ALA A 315 15.80 -7.39 6.65
N ASN A 316 14.83 -8.23 6.96
CA ASN A 316 14.88 -9.18 8.07
C ASN A 316 15.54 -10.49 7.64
N ILE A 317 16.65 -10.87 8.27
CA ILE A 317 17.44 -12.07 7.95
C ILE A 317 17.62 -13.02 9.14
N GLY A 318 17.87 -14.30 8.84
CA GLY A 318 18.17 -15.34 9.82
C GLY A 318 19.69 -15.61 9.90
N PRO A 319 20.23 -15.94 11.09
CA PRO A 319 21.68 -16.15 11.26
C PRO A 319 22.19 -17.54 10.85
N ALA A 320 21.29 -18.51 10.62
CA ALA A 320 21.60 -19.93 10.54
C ALA A 320 21.99 -20.41 9.13
N SER A 321 22.96 -21.33 9.05
CA SER A 321 23.51 -21.90 7.81
C SER A 321 22.47 -22.45 6.84
N TYR A 322 21.39 -23.06 7.35
CA TYR A 322 20.27 -23.58 6.57
C TYR A 322 19.58 -22.51 5.70
N ASN A 323 19.55 -21.26 6.17
CA ASN A 323 18.86 -20.13 5.51
C ASN A 323 19.81 -19.21 4.73
N VAL A 324 21.04 -19.65 4.43
CA VAL A 324 22.08 -18.82 3.79
C VAL A 324 21.66 -18.31 2.39
N GLU A 325 20.99 -19.14 1.60
CA GLU A 325 20.51 -18.80 0.24
C GLU A 325 19.48 -17.67 0.28
N GLU A 326 18.44 -17.80 1.12
CA GLU A 326 17.37 -16.81 1.28
C GLU A 326 17.93 -15.50 1.89
N THR A 327 18.92 -15.61 2.77
CA THR A 327 19.63 -14.48 3.37
C THR A 327 20.45 -13.72 2.32
N LEU A 328 21.17 -14.43 1.44
CA LEU A 328 21.91 -13.80 0.32
C LEU A 328 20.95 -13.13 -0.68
N THR A 329 19.86 -13.79 -1.05
CA THR A 329 18.81 -13.21 -1.93
C THR A 329 18.22 -11.94 -1.29
N THR A 330 17.88 -11.99 0.00
CA THR A 330 17.38 -10.84 0.77
C THR A 330 18.38 -9.68 0.80
N LEU A 331 19.67 -9.96 1.01
CA LEU A 331 20.73 -8.95 1.04
C LEU A 331 21.03 -8.37 -0.35
N ARG A 332 21.05 -9.18 -1.41
CA ARG A 332 21.15 -8.72 -2.80
C ARG A 332 20.01 -7.78 -3.16
N TYR A 333 18.77 -8.15 -2.79
CA TYR A 333 17.59 -7.34 -3.05
C TYR A 333 17.63 -6.00 -2.31
N ALA A 334 17.95 -6.02 -1.02
CA ALA A 334 18.16 -4.84 -0.20
C ALA A 334 19.30 -3.94 -0.76
N ASN A 335 20.38 -4.53 -1.25
CA ASN A 335 21.52 -3.81 -1.84
C ASN A 335 21.18 -3.14 -3.18
N ARG A 336 20.22 -3.67 -3.95
CA ARG A 336 19.62 -2.96 -5.10
C ARG A 336 18.72 -1.82 -4.61
N ALA A 337 17.81 -2.09 -3.68
CA ALA A 337 16.79 -1.15 -3.21
C ALA A 337 17.34 0.21 -2.75
N LYS A 338 18.50 0.24 -2.07
CA LYS A 338 19.11 1.49 -1.57
C LYS A 338 19.48 2.51 -2.67
N ASN A 339 19.63 2.05 -3.91
CA ASN A 339 19.99 2.89 -5.05
C ASN A 339 18.77 3.60 -5.67
N ILE A 340 17.54 3.19 -5.35
CA ILE A 340 16.30 3.83 -5.83
C ILE A 340 16.26 5.28 -5.34
N LYS A 341 15.88 6.20 -6.24
CA LYS A 341 15.80 7.64 -5.99
C LYS A 341 14.36 8.13 -6.00
N ASN A 342 13.80 8.36 -4.81
CA ASN A 342 12.47 8.95 -4.62
C ASN A 342 12.55 10.48 -4.75
N LYS A 343 11.40 11.13 -4.95
CA LYS A 343 11.26 12.59 -5.07
C LYS A 343 10.22 13.12 -4.08
N PRO A 344 10.43 12.92 -2.76
CA PRO A 344 9.47 13.30 -1.73
C PRO A 344 9.19 14.80 -1.71
N ARG A 345 7.93 15.15 -1.49
CA ARG A 345 7.43 16.51 -1.27
C ARG A 345 6.45 16.51 -0.10
N VAL A 346 6.23 17.67 0.49
CA VAL A 346 5.08 17.90 1.36
C VAL A 346 3.83 17.91 0.47
N ASN A 347 2.75 17.25 0.90
CA ASN A 347 1.45 17.40 0.28
C ASN A 347 0.71 18.51 1.03
N GLU A 348 0.64 19.69 0.39
CA GLU A 348 0.02 20.92 0.86
C GLU A 348 -1.03 21.33 -0.20
N ASP A 349 -2.04 22.11 0.15
CA ASP A 349 -2.98 22.62 -0.87
C ASP A 349 -2.21 23.44 -1.93
N PRO A 350 -2.60 23.41 -3.22
CA PRO A 350 -1.77 23.97 -4.30
C PRO A 350 -1.73 25.50 -4.31
N LYS A 351 -2.53 26.16 -3.47
CA LYS A 351 -2.40 27.59 -3.14
C LYS A 351 -1.25 27.79 -2.14
N ASP A 352 -1.31 27.10 -1.01
CA ASP A 352 -0.36 27.11 0.10
C ASP A 352 1.06 26.80 -0.38
N ALA A 353 1.20 25.75 -1.20
CA ALA A 353 2.48 25.37 -1.82
C ALA A 353 3.07 26.46 -2.71
N LEU A 354 2.22 27.20 -3.45
CA LEU A 354 2.63 28.30 -4.32
C LEU A 354 2.92 29.58 -3.51
N LEU A 355 2.12 29.88 -2.50
CA LEU A 355 2.37 30.93 -1.51
C LEU A 355 3.72 30.71 -0.84
N ARG A 356 4.04 29.48 -0.42
CA ARG A 356 5.32 29.14 0.22
C ARG A 356 6.51 29.20 -0.75
N GLU A 357 6.37 28.77 -2.01
CA GLU A 357 7.42 28.96 -3.03
C GLU A 357 7.65 30.46 -3.34
N PHE A 358 6.59 31.27 -3.37
CA PHE A 358 6.71 32.72 -3.49
C PHE A 358 7.30 33.38 -2.22
N GLN A 359 6.91 32.97 -1.01
CA GLN A 359 7.49 33.47 0.25
C GLN A 359 8.99 33.11 0.36
N GLU A 360 9.39 31.89 -0.01
CA GLU A 360 10.81 31.49 -0.09
C GLU A 360 11.59 32.36 -1.09
N GLU A 361 11.07 32.59 -2.30
CA GLU A 361 11.77 33.41 -3.30
C GLU A 361 11.73 34.90 -2.94
N ILE A 362 10.67 35.41 -2.31
CA ILE A 362 10.61 36.77 -1.73
C ILE A 362 11.65 36.92 -0.62
N ALA A 363 11.77 35.96 0.30
CA ALA A 363 12.78 35.98 1.37
C ALA A 363 14.20 35.92 0.78
N ARG A 364 14.42 35.08 -0.24
CA ARG A 364 15.68 35.00 -0.99
C ARG A 364 16.02 36.29 -1.74
N LEU A 365 15.04 36.94 -2.35
CA LEU A 365 15.18 38.22 -3.05
C LEU A 365 15.42 39.36 -2.05
N LYS A 366 14.71 39.40 -0.92
CA LYS A 366 14.99 40.30 0.22
C LYS A 366 16.42 40.11 0.71
N ALA A 367 16.88 38.89 0.96
CA ALA A 367 18.26 38.60 1.38
C ALA A 367 19.33 38.94 0.31
N GLN A 368 19.01 38.83 -0.99
CA GLN A 368 19.87 39.32 -2.07
C GLN A 368 19.91 40.85 -2.12
N LEU A 369 18.76 41.51 -2.01
CA LEU A 369 18.65 42.96 -1.93
C LEU A 369 19.37 43.51 -0.69
N GLU A 370 19.32 42.81 0.44
CA GLU A 370 20.02 43.15 1.67
C GLU A 370 21.54 42.98 1.54
N LYS A 371 22.03 41.86 1.00
CA LYS A 371 23.47 41.71 0.69
C LYS A 371 23.96 42.80 -0.28
N ARG A 372 23.11 43.22 -1.22
CA ARG A 372 23.35 44.34 -2.16
C ARG A 372 23.19 45.71 -1.50
N SER A 373 22.37 45.84 -0.44
CA SER A 373 22.16 47.05 0.33
C SER A 373 23.30 47.27 1.32
N ILE A 374 23.83 46.23 1.97
CA ILE A 374 25.04 46.27 2.82
C ILE A 374 26.25 46.77 2.01
N GLY A 375 26.39 46.30 0.76
CA GLY A 375 27.39 46.82 -0.19
C GLY A 375 27.21 48.31 -0.56
N ARG A 376 25.97 48.84 -0.51
CA ARG A 376 25.68 50.28 -0.64
C ARG A 376 25.79 51.03 0.68
N ARG A 377 25.49 50.39 1.82
CA ARG A 377 25.51 50.96 3.17
C ARG A 377 26.95 51.28 3.58
N ARG A 378 27.89 50.34 3.39
CA ARG A 378 29.35 50.62 3.50
C ARG A 378 29.87 51.78 2.63
N ARG A 379 29.12 52.21 1.60
CA ARG A 379 29.44 53.38 0.75
C ARG A 379 28.68 54.66 1.14
N ARG A 380 27.67 54.57 2.03
CA ARG A 380 26.80 55.67 2.49
C ARG A 380 27.00 56.04 3.97
N GLU A 381 27.41 55.08 4.77
CA GLU A 381 27.75 55.15 6.21
C GLU A 381 29.04 55.96 6.48
N ARG A 382 29.83 56.24 5.43
CA ARG A 382 30.90 57.26 5.42
C ARG A 382 30.38 58.70 5.23
N ARG A 383 29.06 58.94 5.22
CA ARG A 383 28.48 60.19 4.68
C ARG A 383 27.17 60.70 5.31
N ARG A 384 26.65 60.08 6.37
CA ARG A 384 25.54 60.66 7.15
C ARG A 384 25.60 60.17 8.59
N ASP A 385 25.62 61.16 9.47
CA ASP A 385 25.47 61.10 10.92
C ASP A 385 24.33 62.07 11.29
N GLY A 386 23.63 61.83 12.40
CA GLY A 386 22.50 62.63 12.91
C GLY A 386 21.11 62.33 12.30
N GLY A 387 20.10 62.24 13.18
CA GLY A 387 18.67 62.28 12.85
C GLY A 387 17.83 61.15 13.46
N GLU A 388 17.09 61.46 14.53
CA GLU A 388 15.89 60.77 15.06
C GLU A 388 14.71 60.75 14.04
N GLU A 389 13.55 60.11 14.25
CA GLU A 389 12.95 59.44 15.43
C GLU A 389 12.61 57.96 15.08
N GLU A 390 11.49 57.25 15.35
CA GLU A 390 10.13 57.50 15.89
C GLU A 390 9.51 56.10 16.30
N GLU A 391 8.43 56.03 17.08
CA GLU A 391 7.67 54.79 17.40
C GLU A 391 6.17 54.94 17.10
N ASP A 392 5.50 53.86 16.66
CA ASP A 392 4.05 53.80 16.35
C ASP A 392 3.40 52.62 17.07
N THR A 393 2.13 52.74 17.49
CA THR A 393 1.39 51.71 18.25
C THR A 393 0.00 51.48 17.67
N GLU A 394 -0.35 50.23 17.36
CA GLU A 394 -1.68 49.85 16.88
C GLU A 394 -2.48 49.12 17.97
N GLU A 395 -3.69 49.59 18.26
CA GLU A 395 -4.73 48.84 18.99
C GLU A 395 -5.70 48.20 17.98
N GLY A 396 -6.22 47.01 18.29
CA GLY A 396 -7.17 46.29 17.45
C GLY A 396 -8.40 45.84 18.23
N GLU A 397 -9.59 46.13 17.70
CA GLU A 397 -10.89 45.80 18.30
C GLU A 397 -11.40 44.42 17.79
N ASP A 398 -12.26 43.77 18.58
CA ASP A 398 -12.68 42.36 18.39
C ASP A 398 -14.20 42.25 18.13
N GLU A 399 -14.59 42.07 16.86
CA GLU A 399 -16.01 42.00 16.42
C GLU A 399 -16.60 40.57 16.49
N GLY A 400 -17.12 40.18 17.67
CA GLY A 400 -17.61 38.83 17.94
C GLY A 400 -19.12 38.57 17.83
N ASP A 401 -19.95 39.34 18.56
CA ASP A 401 -21.24 38.83 19.10
C ASP A 401 -22.55 39.30 18.42
N ASP A 402 -22.54 40.29 17.51
CA ASP A 402 -23.74 41.02 17.04
C ASP A 402 -24.83 40.21 16.29
N LYS A 403 -24.60 38.92 15.99
CA LYS A 403 -25.45 38.18 15.03
C LYS A 403 -26.77 37.66 15.60
N ASP A 404 -26.84 37.27 16.88
CA ASP A 404 -28.07 36.69 17.45
C ASP A 404 -29.14 37.75 17.77
N ASP A 405 -28.75 39.00 18.00
CA ASP A 405 -29.68 40.10 18.28
C ASP A 405 -30.34 40.66 17.01
N TYR A 406 -29.61 40.71 15.89
CA TYR A 406 -30.18 41.07 14.59
C TYR A 406 -31.37 40.18 14.21
N TRP A 407 -31.28 38.86 14.46
CA TRP A 407 -32.37 37.93 14.17
C TRP A 407 -33.57 38.07 15.11
N ARG A 408 -33.34 38.43 16.39
CA ARG A 408 -34.43 38.72 17.33
C ARG A 408 -35.20 39.98 16.93
N GLU A 409 -34.48 41.07 16.69
CA GLU A 409 -35.06 42.36 16.33
C GLU A 409 -35.91 42.27 15.04
N GLN A 410 -35.46 41.49 14.05
CA GLN A 410 -36.19 41.30 12.80
C GLN A 410 -37.44 40.41 12.93
N GLN A 411 -37.46 39.47 13.88
CA GLN A 411 -38.66 38.69 14.19
C GLN A 411 -39.72 39.55 14.89
N GLU A 412 -39.32 40.37 15.88
CA GLU A 412 -40.23 41.28 16.58
C GLU A 412 -40.84 42.33 15.64
N LYS A 413 -40.05 42.92 14.74
CA LYS A 413 -40.54 43.86 13.71
C LYS A 413 -41.64 43.23 12.83
N LEU A 414 -41.44 42.00 12.36
CA LEU A 414 -42.43 41.28 11.54
C LEU A 414 -43.70 40.92 12.32
N GLU A 415 -43.62 40.62 13.61
CA GLU A 415 -44.80 40.41 14.47
C GLU A 415 -45.58 41.71 14.70
N ILE A 416 -44.89 42.83 14.94
CA ILE A 416 -45.51 44.14 15.17
C ILE A 416 -46.26 44.59 13.92
N GLU A 417 -45.65 44.48 12.73
CA GLU A 417 -46.33 44.74 11.46
C GLU A 417 -47.53 43.80 11.23
N LYS A 418 -47.42 42.50 11.56
CA LYS A 418 -48.54 41.55 11.45
C LYS A 418 -49.72 41.97 12.35
N LYS A 419 -49.46 42.43 13.57
CA LYS A 419 -50.49 42.94 14.50
C LYS A 419 -51.13 44.22 13.97
N ALA A 420 -50.34 45.20 13.52
CA ALA A 420 -50.86 46.45 12.93
C ALA A 420 -51.79 46.21 11.72
N ILE A 421 -51.42 45.29 10.82
CA ILE A 421 -52.25 44.91 9.66
C ILE A 421 -53.55 44.21 10.10
N VAL A 422 -53.55 43.46 11.21
CA VAL A 422 -54.76 42.84 11.78
C VAL A 422 -55.69 43.88 12.44
N GLU A 423 -55.14 44.93 13.05
CA GLU A 423 -55.91 45.96 13.77
C GLU A 423 -56.43 47.09 12.85
N ASP A 424 -55.82 47.32 11.67
CA ASP A 424 -56.34 48.31 10.71
C ASP A 424 -57.69 47.90 10.09
N HIS A 425 -58.72 48.69 10.33
CA HIS A 425 -60.07 48.51 9.79
C HIS A 425 -60.32 49.21 8.44
N SER A 426 -59.35 49.95 7.90
CA SER A 426 -59.44 50.71 6.64
C SER A 426 -59.32 49.84 5.38
N LEU A 427 -58.59 48.72 5.47
CA LEU A 427 -58.19 47.91 4.32
C LEU A 427 -59.27 46.92 3.84
N VAL A 428 -59.38 46.76 2.52
CA VAL A 428 -60.25 45.75 1.89
C VAL A 428 -59.80 44.34 2.29
N ALA A 429 -60.76 43.49 2.66
CA ALA A 429 -60.49 42.18 3.26
C ALA A 429 -59.60 41.26 2.41
N GLU A 430 -59.70 41.31 1.07
CA GLU A 430 -58.85 40.53 0.17
C GLU A 430 -57.38 40.98 0.19
N GLU A 431 -57.14 42.30 0.24
CA GLU A 431 -55.79 42.86 0.28
C GLU A 431 -55.13 42.62 1.63
N LYS A 432 -55.89 42.78 2.72
CA LYS A 432 -55.49 42.40 4.09
C LYS A 432 -55.14 40.91 4.18
N MET A 433 -55.94 40.01 3.59
CA MET A 433 -55.65 38.57 3.55
C MET A 433 -54.40 38.25 2.70
N ARG A 434 -54.19 38.95 1.58
CA ARG A 434 -52.99 38.81 0.74
C ARG A 434 -51.72 39.25 1.46
N LEU A 435 -51.73 40.40 2.14
CA LEU A 435 -50.60 40.90 2.92
C LEU A 435 -50.24 39.96 4.08
N LEU A 436 -51.25 39.47 4.81
CA LEU A 436 -51.05 38.48 5.88
C LEU A 436 -50.38 37.20 5.34
N LYS A 437 -50.86 36.68 4.21
CA LYS A 437 -50.29 35.48 3.57
C LYS A 437 -48.86 35.67 3.07
N GLU A 438 -48.50 36.88 2.62
CA GLU A 438 -47.13 37.19 2.22
C GLU A 438 -46.17 37.30 3.41
N LYS A 439 -46.59 38.00 4.49
CA LYS A 439 -45.81 38.09 5.73
C LYS A 439 -45.66 36.73 6.42
N GLU A 440 -46.70 35.91 6.40
CA GLU A 440 -46.67 34.54 6.95
C GLU A 440 -45.72 33.62 6.16
N LYS A 441 -45.71 33.72 4.83
CA LYS A 441 -44.69 33.04 4.02
C LYS A 441 -43.28 33.52 4.36
N LYS A 442 -43.06 34.83 4.49
CA LYS A 442 -41.75 35.41 4.85
C LYS A 442 -41.25 34.91 6.20
N MET A 443 -42.12 34.72 7.21
CA MET A 443 -41.73 34.12 8.49
C MET A 443 -41.36 32.64 8.39
N GLU A 444 -42.09 31.83 7.61
CA GLU A 444 -41.76 30.41 7.36
C GLU A 444 -40.45 30.26 6.57
N ASP A 445 -40.22 31.10 5.55
CA ASP A 445 -38.98 31.13 4.78
C ASP A 445 -37.78 31.49 5.72
N LEU A 446 -37.94 32.49 6.60
CA LEU A 446 -36.93 32.89 7.61
C LEU A 446 -36.65 31.78 8.64
N ARG A 447 -37.69 31.05 9.08
CA ARG A 447 -37.52 29.96 10.06
C ARG A 447 -36.73 28.79 9.48
N ARG A 448 -36.93 28.47 8.19
CA ARG A 448 -36.16 27.45 7.47
C ARG A 448 -34.69 27.82 7.30
N GLU A 449 -34.40 29.10 7.08
CA GLU A 449 -33.03 29.60 7.02
C GLU A 449 -32.34 29.44 8.38
N LYS A 450 -33.02 29.75 9.50
CA LYS A 450 -32.53 29.47 10.86
C LYS A 450 -32.36 27.98 11.16
N GLU A 451 -33.32 27.13 10.80
CA GLU A 451 -33.20 25.67 10.95
C GLU A 451 -32.01 25.10 10.15
N ALA A 452 -31.71 25.68 8.99
CA ALA A 452 -30.55 25.30 8.17
C ALA A 452 -29.21 25.78 8.76
N THR A 453 -29.12 27.00 9.27
CA THR A 453 -27.90 27.50 9.93
C THR A 453 -27.64 26.83 11.28
N GLU A 454 -28.67 26.49 12.04
CA GLU A 454 -28.55 25.67 13.26
C GLU A 454 -28.07 24.25 12.94
N MET A 455 -28.63 23.59 11.91
CA MET A 455 -28.11 22.29 11.44
C MET A 455 -26.65 22.37 10.96
N LEU A 456 -26.27 23.46 10.28
CA LEU A 456 -24.90 23.67 9.84
C LEU A 456 -23.95 23.89 11.04
N SER A 457 -24.35 24.71 12.02
CA SER A 457 -23.61 24.96 13.26
C SER A 457 -23.45 23.69 14.10
N ALA A 458 -24.51 22.89 14.26
CA ALA A 458 -24.45 21.58 14.92
C ALA A 458 -23.51 20.60 14.19
N LYS A 459 -23.52 20.63 12.84
CA LYS A 459 -22.62 19.82 12.00
C LYS A 459 -21.16 20.28 12.12
N ILE A 460 -20.90 21.59 12.20
CA ILE A 460 -19.58 22.19 12.44
C ILE A 460 -19.07 21.76 13.82
N LYS A 461 -19.85 21.93 14.89
CA LYS A 461 -19.49 21.46 16.25
C LYS A 461 -19.26 19.94 16.31
N ALA A 462 -19.99 19.16 15.51
CA ALA A 462 -19.77 17.71 15.33
C ALA A 462 -18.57 17.33 14.42
N MET A 463 -17.90 18.31 13.82
CA MET A 463 -16.62 18.17 13.11
C MET A 463 -15.45 18.71 13.96
N GLU A 464 -15.60 19.88 14.58
CA GLU A 464 -14.66 20.45 15.57
C GLU A 464 -14.36 19.46 16.68
N SER A 465 -15.39 18.82 17.26
CA SER A 465 -15.22 17.78 18.29
C SER A 465 -14.52 16.50 17.82
N LYS A 466 -14.19 16.37 16.52
CA LYS A 466 -13.35 15.29 15.97
C LYS A 466 -11.91 15.74 15.71
N LEU A 467 -11.64 17.04 15.67
CA LEU A 467 -10.30 17.60 15.52
C LEU A 467 -9.57 17.56 16.86
N LEU A 468 -8.28 17.23 16.82
CA LEU A 468 -7.41 17.21 17.97
C LEU A 468 -6.73 18.57 18.09
N VAL A 469 -7.13 19.34 19.09
CA VAL A 469 -6.48 20.59 19.49
C VAL A 469 -5.57 20.28 20.69
N GLY A 470 -4.26 20.47 20.52
CA GLY A 470 -3.28 20.28 21.60
C GLY A 470 -3.43 21.32 22.72
N GLY A 471 -2.87 21.02 23.90
CA GLY A 471 -2.79 21.98 25.02
C GLY A 471 -3.86 21.91 26.12
N LYS A 472 -4.78 20.94 26.11
CA LYS A 472 -5.75 20.72 27.22
C LYS A 472 -5.48 19.44 28.02
N ASN A 473 -4.44 19.44 28.86
CA ASN A 473 -4.36 18.70 30.13
C ASN A 473 -3.09 19.05 30.93
N ILE A 474 -3.23 19.26 32.24
CA ILE A 474 -2.15 19.71 33.14
C ILE A 474 -1.37 18.51 33.69
N VAL A 475 -0.16 18.24 33.18
CA VAL A 475 0.92 17.51 33.90
C VAL A 475 2.30 17.95 33.36
N ASP A 476 2.57 19.26 33.35
CA ASP A 476 3.70 19.82 32.60
C ASP A 476 5.06 19.23 32.99
N HIS A 477 5.33 19.07 34.29
CA HIS A 477 6.66 18.68 34.75
C HIS A 477 7.08 17.25 34.37
N THR A 478 6.14 16.30 34.23
CA THR A 478 6.47 14.97 33.68
C THR A 478 6.65 15.02 32.16
N ASN A 479 5.88 15.88 31.48
CA ASN A 479 5.99 16.07 30.03
C ASN A 479 7.32 16.74 29.66
N GLU A 480 7.79 17.70 30.47
CA GLU A 480 9.12 18.32 30.35
C GLU A 480 10.25 17.30 30.54
N GLN A 481 10.20 16.47 31.60
CA GLN A 481 11.23 15.45 31.83
C GLN A 481 11.26 14.39 30.71
N GLN A 482 10.09 13.98 30.20
CA GLN A 482 10.01 13.11 29.02
C GLN A 482 10.55 13.79 27.76
N LYS A 483 10.20 15.05 27.50
CA LYS A 483 10.69 15.85 26.37
C LYS A 483 12.21 15.97 26.37
N ILE A 484 12.82 16.25 27.53
CA ILE A 484 14.29 16.31 27.69
C ILE A 484 14.94 14.94 27.46
N LEU A 485 14.33 13.85 27.96
CA LEU A 485 14.83 12.49 27.74
C LEU A 485 14.76 12.08 26.27
N GLU A 486 13.68 12.44 25.59
CA GLU A 486 13.43 12.15 24.18
C GLU A 486 14.35 12.97 23.26
N GLN A 487 14.53 14.26 23.53
CA GLN A 487 15.52 15.09 22.85
C GLN A 487 16.94 14.52 22.99
N LYS A 488 17.36 14.10 24.18
CA LYS A 488 18.67 13.46 24.38
C LYS A 488 18.80 12.12 23.65
N ARG A 489 17.72 11.33 23.52
CA ARG A 489 17.74 10.12 22.67
C ARG A 489 17.92 10.46 21.20
N GLN A 490 17.22 11.49 20.70
CA GLN A 490 17.38 11.97 19.33
C GLN A 490 18.81 12.46 19.08
N GLU A 491 19.38 13.29 19.97
CA GLU A 491 20.77 13.76 19.88
C GLU A 491 21.76 12.58 19.80
N ILE A 492 21.60 11.56 20.66
CA ILE A 492 22.43 10.35 20.66
C ILE A 492 22.25 9.54 19.37
N ALA A 493 21.03 9.41 18.85
CA ALA A 493 20.74 8.69 17.62
C ALA A 493 21.34 9.40 16.40
N GLU A 494 21.17 10.72 16.29
CA GLU A 494 21.78 11.55 15.25
C GLU A 494 23.31 11.55 15.35
N GLN A 495 23.88 11.62 16.56
CA GLN A 495 25.32 11.56 16.76
C GLN A 495 25.89 10.21 16.28
N LYS A 496 25.30 9.08 16.70
CA LYS A 496 25.69 7.74 16.23
C LYS A 496 25.59 7.59 14.72
N ARG A 497 24.53 8.12 14.12
CA ARG A 497 24.34 8.09 12.66
C ARG A 497 25.43 8.90 11.95
N ARG A 498 25.69 10.13 12.39
CA ARG A 498 26.75 10.98 11.82
C ARG A 498 28.14 10.37 12.04
N GLU A 499 28.39 9.73 13.18
CA GLU A 499 29.61 8.97 13.45
C GLU A 499 29.79 7.79 12.47
N ARG A 500 28.73 7.01 12.21
CA ARG A 500 28.74 5.94 11.20
C ARG A 500 28.96 6.47 9.78
N GLU A 501 28.25 7.53 9.39
CA GLU A 501 28.41 8.16 8.06
C GLU A 501 29.83 8.71 7.86
N ILE A 502 30.41 9.34 8.90
CA ILE A 502 31.81 9.79 8.89
C ILE A 502 32.78 8.61 8.84
N GLN A 503 32.57 7.55 9.62
CA GLN A 503 33.45 6.38 9.62
C GLN A 503 33.45 5.66 8.26
N GLN A 504 32.26 5.47 7.64
CA GLN A 504 32.14 4.93 6.29
C GLN A 504 32.85 5.82 5.25
N GLN A 505 32.72 7.14 5.35
CA GLN A 505 33.44 8.08 4.48
C GLN A 505 34.96 8.08 4.73
N MET A 506 35.41 7.94 5.97
CA MET A 506 36.83 7.83 6.29
C MET A 506 37.40 6.52 5.75
N GLU A 507 36.75 5.38 5.91
CA GLU A 507 37.22 4.11 5.32
C GLU A 507 37.27 4.17 3.78
N SER A 508 36.23 4.72 3.14
CA SER A 508 36.22 4.92 1.68
C SER A 508 37.35 5.85 1.22
N ARG A 509 37.56 6.96 1.93
CA ARG A 509 38.57 7.97 1.57
C ARG A 509 39.99 7.57 2.00
N ASP A 510 40.14 6.70 2.98
CA ASP A 510 41.41 6.09 3.36
C ASP A 510 41.79 5.02 2.32
N GLU A 511 40.84 4.24 1.78
CA GLU A 511 41.09 3.44 0.56
C GLU A 511 41.56 4.35 -0.59
N GLU A 512 40.82 5.41 -0.94
CA GLU A 512 41.17 6.32 -2.03
C GLU A 512 42.51 7.06 -1.82
N THR A 513 42.84 7.46 -0.58
CA THR A 513 44.07 8.22 -0.31
C THR A 513 45.29 7.34 -0.09
N LEU A 514 45.15 6.11 0.40
CA LEU A 514 46.16 5.06 0.20
C LEU A 514 46.39 4.83 -1.29
N GLU A 515 45.34 4.86 -2.12
CA GLU A 515 45.49 4.68 -3.56
C GLU A 515 46.15 5.86 -4.29
N LEU A 516 46.23 7.07 -3.69
CA LEU A 516 46.86 8.27 -4.27
C LEU A 516 48.19 8.73 -3.65
N LYS A 517 48.49 8.45 -2.37
CA LYS A 517 49.60 9.10 -1.62
C LYS A 517 50.89 8.29 -1.46
N GLU A 518 51.08 7.23 -2.23
CA GLU A 518 52.28 6.38 -2.14
C GLU A 518 53.47 6.99 -2.92
N THR A 519 54.14 8.00 -2.32
CA THR A 519 55.42 8.52 -2.82
C THR A 519 56.55 7.53 -2.49
N TYR A 520 57.03 6.80 -3.49
CA TYR A 520 58.04 5.75 -3.30
C TYR A 520 59.44 6.31 -3.01
N SER A 521 60.06 5.87 -1.92
CA SER A 521 61.47 6.19 -1.61
C SER A 521 62.49 5.20 -2.20
N SER A 522 62.03 4.11 -2.83
CA SER A 522 62.89 3.22 -3.64
C SER A 522 62.08 2.42 -4.67
N LEU A 523 62.74 1.99 -5.75
CA LEU A 523 62.12 1.16 -6.79
C LEU A 523 61.69 -0.22 -6.26
N GLN A 524 62.41 -0.79 -5.29
CA GLN A 524 62.04 -2.06 -4.66
C GLN A 524 60.73 -1.92 -3.86
N GLN A 525 60.61 -0.85 -3.08
CA GLN A 525 59.39 -0.52 -2.33
C GLN A 525 58.21 -0.21 -3.27
N GLU A 526 58.45 0.44 -4.41
CA GLU A 526 57.47 0.63 -5.47
C GLU A 526 56.95 -0.70 -6.02
N VAL A 527 57.84 -1.67 -6.29
CA VAL A 527 57.46 -3.02 -6.74
C VAL A 527 56.64 -3.74 -5.66
N ASP A 528 57.10 -3.77 -4.41
CA ASP A 528 56.38 -4.45 -3.32
C ASP A 528 54.98 -3.85 -3.05
N ILE A 529 54.87 -2.52 -3.09
CA ILE A 529 53.60 -1.79 -2.96
C ILE A 529 52.68 -2.08 -4.14
N LYS A 530 53.18 -1.96 -5.39
CA LYS A 530 52.39 -2.27 -6.59
C LYS A 530 51.98 -3.74 -6.63
N THR A 531 52.79 -4.68 -6.13
CA THR A 531 52.42 -6.09 -5.97
C THR A 531 51.31 -6.29 -4.92
N LYS A 532 51.34 -5.56 -3.79
CA LYS A 532 50.24 -5.57 -2.81
C LYS A 532 48.95 -4.98 -3.39
N LYS A 533 49.04 -3.83 -4.08
CA LYS A 533 47.90 -3.17 -4.75
C LYS A 533 47.32 -4.07 -5.85
N LEU A 534 48.16 -4.71 -6.66
CA LEU A 534 47.74 -5.69 -7.66
C LEU A 534 47.05 -6.90 -7.03
N LYS A 535 47.53 -7.43 -5.90
CA LYS A 535 46.85 -8.50 -5.16
C LYS A 535 45.49 -8.06 -4.61
N LYS A 536 45.37 -6.84 -4.05
CA LYS A 536 44.09 -6.29 -3.55
C LYS A 536 43.10 -6.07 -4.69
N LEU A 537 43.54 -5.49 -5.81
CA LEU A 537 42.72 -5.30 -7.02
C LEU A 537 42.33 -6.62 -7.68
N PHE A 538 43.22 -7.60 -7.73
CA PHE A 538 42.91 -8.95 -8.22
C PHE A 538 41.87 -9.63 -7.33
N SER A 539 41.96 -9.49 -6.00
CA SER A 539 40.96 -10.01 -5.07
C SER A 539 39.61 -9.30 -5.22
N LYS A 540 39.57 -7.97 -5.39
CA LYS A 540 38.34 -7.22 -5.70
C LYS A 540 37.74 -7.69 -7.04
N LEU A 541 38.56 -7.85 -8.08
CA LEU A 541 38.15 -8.34 -9.41
C LEU A 541 37.63 -9.79 -9.35
N GLN A 542 38.26 -10.67 -8.57
CA GLN A 542 37.83 -12.05 -8.39
C GLN A 542 36.50 -12.15 -7.64
N ALA A 543 36.30 -11.31 -6.61
CA ALA A 543 35.02 -11.19 -5.92
C ALA A 543 33.90 -10.70 -6.87
N VAL A 544 34.14 -9.64 -7.66
CA VAL A 544 33.17 -9.14 -8.65
C VAL A 544 32.90 -10.17 -9.75
N LYS A 545 33.90 -10.94 -10.21
CA LYS A 545 33.68 -12.04 -11.17
C LYS A 545 32.84 -13.17 -10.57
N ALA A 546 33.06 -13.52 -9.30
CA ALA A 546 32.23 -14.48 -8.60
C ALA A 546 30.79 -13.96 -8.42
N GLU A 547 30.59 -12.69 -8.08
CA GLU A 547 29.26 -12.08 -8.00
C GLU A 547 28.53 -12.05 -9.35
N ILE A 548 29.23 -11.78 -10.46
CA ILE A 548 28.67 -11.88 -11.82
C ILE A 548 28.27 -13.33 -12.14
N HIS A 549 29.09 -14.32 -11.77
CA HIS A 549 28.78 -15.74 -11.97
C HIS A 549 27.56 -16.18 -11.14
N ASP A 550 27.57 -15.88 -9.84
CA ASP A 550 26.46 -16.09 -8.90
C ASP A 550 25.13 -15.53 -9.46
N LEU A 551 25.16 -14.30 -10.00
CA LEU A 551 23.99 -13.63 -10.57
C LEU A 551 23.55 -14.24 -11.90
N GLN A 552 24.48 -14.75 -12.71
CA GLN A 552 24.17 -15.50 -13.92
C GLN A 552 23.53 -16.86 -13.59
N GLU A 553 24.06 -17.59 -12.60
CA GLU A 553 23.47 -18.85 -12.12
C GLU A 553 22.09 -18.63 -11.49
N GLU A 554 21.92 -17.60 -10.66
CA GLU A 554 20.62 -17.24 -10.07
C GLU A 554 19.60 -16.91 -11.16
N HIS A 555 19.98 -16.13 -12.18
CA HIS A 555 19.11 -15.79 -13.30
C HIS A 555 18.82 -16.97 -14.25
N ILE A 556 19.78 -17.87 -14.49
CA ILE A 556 19.55 -19.12 -15.24
C ILE A 556 18.56 -20.00 -14.49
N LYS A 557 18.72 -20.15 -13.17
CA LYS A 557 17.83 -20.94 -12.32
C LYS A 557 16.42 -20.34 -12.25
N GLU A 558 16.29 -19.02 -12.10
CA GLU A 558 14.99 -18.33 -12.15
C GLU A 558 14.31 -18.51 -13.50
N ARG A 559 15.05 -18.43 -14.61
CA ARG A 559 14.52 -18.74 -15.94
C ARG A 559 14.02 -20.18 -16.05
N GLN A 560 14.74 -21.15 -15.49
CA GLN A 560 14.31 -22.56 -15.47
C GLN A 560 13.07 -22.78 -14.58
N GLU A 561 13.02 -22.15 -13.40
CA GLU A 561 11.84 -22.17 -12.51
C GLU A 561 10.60 -21.56 -13.21
N LEU A 562 10.78 -20.48 -13.98
CA LEU A 562 9.72 -19.87 -14.80
C LEU A 562 9.30 -20.74 -15.98
N GLU A 563 10.24 -21.37 -16.68
CA GLU A 563 9.99 -22.23 -17.85
C GLU A 563 9.26 -23.52 -17.45
N GLN A 564 9.61 -24.12 -16.30
CA GLN A 564 8.86 -25.21 -15.69
C GLN A 564 7.43 -24.77 -15.34
N THR A 565 7.27 -23.62 -14.68
CA THR A 565 5.95 -23.05 -14.34
C THR A 565 5.09 -22.79 -15.60
N GLN A 566 5.70 -22.28 -16.67
CA GLN A 566 5.03 -22.05 -17.95
C GLN A 566 4.58 -23.38 -18.59
N ASN A 567 5.39 -24.43 -18.52
CA ASN A 567 5.05 -25.75 -19.03
C ASN A 567 3.91 -26.41 -18.22
N GLU A 568 3.90 -26.30 -16.89
CA GLU A 568 2.80 -26.75 -16.04
C GLU A 568 1.48 -26.00 -16.36
N LEU A 569 1.53 -24.67 -16.42
CA LEU A 569 0.36 -23.85 -16.78
C LEU A 569 -0.14 -24.18 -18.19
N THR A 570 0.76 -24.45 -19.14
CA THR A 570 0.43 -24.89 -20.50
C THR A 570 -0.22 -26.28 -20.49
N ARG A 571 0.24 -27.21 -19.64
CA ARG A 571 -0.38 -28.53 -19.46
C ARG A 571 -1.80 -28.42 -18.88
N GLU A 572 -2.00 -27.57 -17.87
CA GLU A 572 -3.34 -27.30 -17.31
C GLU A 572 -4.27 -26.59 -18.33
N LEU A 573 -3.74 -25.65 -19.12
CA LEU A 573 -4.49 -24.96 -20.16
C LEU A 573 -4.91 -25.90 -21.30
N LYS A 574 -4.02 -26.79 -21.75
CA LYS A 574 -4.32 -27.85 -22.72
C LYS A 574 -5.40 -28.81 -22.19
N LEU A 575 -5.27 -29.26 -20.93
CA LEU A 575 -6.29 -30.10 -20.29
C LEU A 575 -7.66 -29.42 -20.24
N LYS A 576 -7.73 -28.14 -19.88
CA LYS A 576 -8.98 -27.36 -19.88
C LYS A 576 -9.58 -27.23 -21.28
N HIS A 577 -8.78 -26.99 -22.31
CA HIS A 577 -9.28 -26.94 -23.69
C HIS A 577 -9.85 -28.29 -24.12
N LEU A 578 -9.15 -29.38 -23.83
CA LEU A 578 -9.62 -30.73 -24.16
C LEU A 578 -10.93 -31.09 -23.42
N ILE A 579 -11.11 -30.64 -22.18
CA ILE A 579 -12.38 -30.74 -21.45
C ILE A 579 -13.48 -29.89 -22.13
N ILE A 580 -13.19 -28.64 -22.48
CA ILE A 580 -14.14 -27.74 -23.15
C ILE A 580 -14.60 -28.32 -24.49
N GLU A 581 -13.70 -28.92 -25.26
CA GLU A 581 -14.00 -29.42 -26.62
C GLU A 581 -14.71 -30.77 -26.63
N ASN A 582 -14.50 -31.63 -25.63
CA ASN A 582 -15.13 -32.96 -25.57
C ASN A 582 -16.39 -33.02 -24.69
N PHE A 583 -16.56 -32.10 -23.73
CA PHE A 583 -17.65 -32.16 -22.74
C PHE A 583 -18.59 -30.94 -22.70
N ILE A 584 -18.28 -29.84 -23.41
CA ILE A 584 -19.17 -28.66 -23.49
C ILE A 584 -19.75 -28.53 -24.90
N PRO A 585 -21.09 -28.62 -25.08
CA PRO A 585 -21.73 -28.42 -26.38
C PRO A 585 -21.39 -27.07 -27.01
N LEU A 586 -21.21 -27.05 -28.33
CA LEU A 586 -20.82 -25.86 -29.09
C LEU A 586 -21.82 -24.71 -28.93
N GLU A 587 -23.11 -25.01 -28.76
CA GLU A 587 -24.16 -24.03 -28.49
C GLU A 587 -23.95 -23.31 -27.16
N GLU A 588 -23.56 -24.02 -26.10
CA GLU A 588 -23.29 -23.41 -24.78
C GLU A 588 -21.96 -22.66 -24.78
N LYS A 589 -20.91 -23.19 -25.44
CA LYS A 589 -19.65 -22.46 -25.69
C LYS A 589 -19.93 -21.12 -26.37
N ASN A 590 -20.73 -21.12 -27.45
CA ASN A 590 -21.09 -19.91 -28.18
C ASN A 590 -22.00 -18.95 -27.37
N LYS A 591 -22.95 -19.46 -26.58
CA LYS A 591 -23.78 -18.63 -25.67
C LYS A 591 -22.95 -17.95 -24.58
N ILE A 592 -21.87 -18.58 -24.11
CA ILE A 592 -20.96 -17.99 -23.13
C ILE A 592 -20.08 -16.94 -23.81
N MET A 593 -19.43 -17.27 -24.94
CA MET A 593 -18.58 -16.33 -25.71
C MET A 593 -19.33 -15.07 -26.15
N ASN A 594 -20.57 -15.20 -26.64
CA ASN A 594 -21.41 -14.06 -27.05
C ASN A 594 -21.94 -13.22 -25.86
N ARG A 595 -21.69 -13.65 -24.62
CA ARG A 595 -22.04 -12.94 -23.39
C ARG A 595 -20.83 -12.47 -22.58
N SER A 596 -19.62 -12.91 -22.92
CA SER A 596 -18.39 -12.51 -22.28
C SER A 596 -17.83 -11.25 -22.93
N PHE A 597 -17.69 -10.19 -22.14
CA PHE A 597 -16.93 -9.00 -22.51
C PHE A 597 -15.70 -8.89 -21.61
N PHE A 598 -14.64 -8.28 -22.13
CA PHE A 598 -13.47 -7.93 -21.32
C PHE A 598 -13.69 -6.55 -20.69
N ASP A 599 -13.45 -6.45 -19.39
CA ASP A 599 -13.55 -5.21 -18.62
C ASP A 599 -12.14 -4.64 -18.44
N GLU A 600 -11.81 -3.59 -19.21
CA GLU A 600 -10.50 -2.95 -19.21
C GLU A 600 -10.18 -2.18 -17.91
N GLU A 601 -11.17 -1.83 -17.08
CA GLU A 601 -10.90 -1.24 -15.76
C GLU A 601 -10.48 -2.30 -14.74
N GLU A 602 -11.07 -3.50 -14.81
CA GLU A 602 -10.88 -4.59 -13.84
C GLU A 602 -9.90 -5.69 -14.28
N ASP A 603 -9.45 -5.68 -15.54
CA ASP A 603 -8.55 -6.66 -16.17
C ASP A 603 -9.13 -8.08 -16.18
N GLN A 604 -10.46 -8.20 -16.38
CA GLN A 604 -11.21 -9.45 -16.22
C GLN A 604 -12.31 -9.64 -17.27
N TRP A 605 -12.54 -10.90 -17.65
CA TRP A 605 -13.70 -11.30 -18.44
C TRP A 605 -14.96 -11.38 -17.58
N LYS A 606 -15.97 -10.57 -17.90
CA LYS A 606 -17.27 -10.55 -17.23
C LYS A 606 -18.37 -11.06 -18.16
N LEU A 607 -19.37 -11.74 -17.59
CA LEU A 607 -20.53 -12.24 -18.33
C LEU A 607 -21.73 -11.31 -18.13
N HIS A 608 -22.37 -10.89 -19.22
CA HIS A 608 -23.64 -10.17 -19.16
C HIS A 608 -24.70 -11.00 -18.39
N PRO A 609 -25.41 -10.41 -17.40
CA PRO A 609 -26.45 -11.12 -16.63
C PRO A 609 -27.54 -11.74 -17.51
N ILE A 610 -28.08 -12.89 -17.07
CA ILE A 610 -29.17 -13.60 -17.78
C ILE A 610 -30.52 -12.86 -17.62
N THR A 611 -30.64 -11.99 -16.62
CA THR A 611 -31.84 -11.23 -16.28
C THR A 611 -32.16 -10.14 -17.30
N ARG A 612 -33.07 -10.45 -18.22
CA ARG A 612 -33.79 -9.46 -19.04
C ARG A 612 -34.60 -8.51 -18.15
N LEU A 613 -34.14 -7.28 -18.04
CA LEU A 613 -35.02 -6.11 -18.19
C LEU A 613 -35.29 -6.03 -19.73
N ASP A 614 -36.51 -5.87 -20.27
CA ASP A 614 -37.68 -5.13 -19.81
C ASP A 614 -39.05 -5.84 -20.01
N ASN A 615 -39.13 -7.18 -20.02
CA ASN A 615 -40.41 -7.88 -20.27
C ASN A 615 -40.80 -8.93 -19.23
N GLN A 616 -41.90 -8.67 -18.51
CA GLN A 616 -42.45 -9.52 -17.45
C GLN A 616 -43.20 -10.75 -17.99
N GLN A 617 -42.48 -11.74 -18.51
CA GLN A 617 -43.00 -13.10 -18.66
C GLN A 617 -42.09 -14.11 -17.95
N MET A 618 -42.52 -14.55 -16.76
CA MET A 618 -41.89 -15.66 -16.06
C MET A 618 -42.08 -16.96 -16.85
N MET A 619 -41.00 -17.70 -17.10
CA MET A 619 -41.09 -19.02 -17.73
C MET A 619 -41.91 -19.98 -16.85
N LYS A 620 -42.92 -20.64 -17.45
CA LYS A 620 -43.73 -21.65 -16.76
C LYS A 620 -42.87 -22.87 -16.37
N ARG A 621 -43.04 -23.38 -15.15
CA ARG A 621 -42.40 -24.62 -14.71
C ARG A 621 -42.98 -25.84 -15.45
N PRO A 622 -42.17 -26.84 -15.80
CA PRO A 622 -42.66 -28.12 -16.33
C PRO A 622 -43.39 -28.93 -15.24
N VAL A 623 -44.39 -29.70 -15.67
CA VAL A 623 -45.25 -30.53 -14.81
C VAL A 623 -44.71 -31.97 -14.74
N SER A 624 -45.29 -32.83 -13.90
CA SER A 624 -44.98 -34.28 -13.88
C SER A 624 -45.88 -35.07 -14.83
N ALA A 625 -45.61 -36.38 -14.95
CA ALA A 625 -46.37 -37.36 -15.72
C ALA A 625 -47.91 -37.21 -15.63
N VAL A 626 -48.55 -37.56 -16.75
CA VAL A 626 -49.97 -37.35 -17.05
C VAL A 626 -50.89 -38.21 -16.17
N GLY A 627 -52.10 -37.72 -15.90
CA GLY A 627 -53.22 -38.52 -15.36
C GLY A 627 -53.49 -38.39 -13.86
N TYR A 628 -52.49 -38.03 -13.04
CA TYR A 628 -52.65 -37.86 -11.59
C TYR A 628 -52.23 -36.47 -11.12
N LYS A 629 -53.04 -35.85 -10.25
CA LYS A 629 -52.63 -34.65 -9.51
C LYS A 629 -51.43 -34.99 -8.64
N ARG A 630 -50.35 -34.20 -8.72
CA ARG A 630 -49.14 -34.40 -7.88
C ARG A 630 -49.55 -34.58 -6.42
N PRO A 631 -49.01 -35.56 -5.68
CA PRO A 631 -49.20 -35.63 -4.23
C PRO A 631 -48.54 -34.41 -3.57
N LEU A 632 -49.36 -33.40 -3.30
CA LEU A 632 -48.94 -32.21 -2.54
C LEU A 632 -48.56 -32.63 -1.13
N SER A 633 -47.31 -32.33 -0.74
CA SER A 633 -46.83 -32.50 0.63
C SER A 633 -47.70 -31.71 1.60
N GLN A 634 -47.78 -32.16 2.86
CA GLN A 634 -48.64 -31.53 3.86
C GLN A 634 -48.29 -30.04 4.03
N HIS A 635 -47.00 -29.70 4.05
CA HIS A 635 -46.51 -28.32 4.04
C HIS A 635 -47.07 -27.50 2.86
N ALA A 636 -47.03 -28.01 1.63
CA ALA A 636 -47.56 -27.30 0.47
C ALA A 636 -49.08 -27.03 0.58
N ARG A 637 -49.84 -27.95 1.17
CA ARG A 637 -51.28 -27.74 1.45
C ARG A 637 -51.49 -26.64 2.48
N THR A 638 -50.73 -26.65 3.58
CA THR A 638 -50.79 -25.61 4.62
C THR A 638 -50.40 -24.24 4.07
N SER A 639 -49.33 -24.16 3.27
CA SER A 639 -48.91 -22.90 2.63
C SER A 639 -49.98 -22.33 1.69
N MET A 640 -50.68 -23.17 0.92
CA MET A 640 -51.79 -22.73 0.05
C MET A 640 -52.97 -22.14 0.84
N MET A 641 -53.23 -22.63 2.07
CA MET A 641 -54.26 -22.08 2.95
C MET A 641 -53.85 -20.73 3.57
N ILE A 642 -52.55 -20.48 3.72
CA ILE A 642 -52.02 -19.24 4.31
C ILE A 642 -51.81 -18.14 3.25
N ARG A 643 -51.35 -18.49 2.03
CA ARG A 643 -51.25 -17.56 0.88
C ARG A 643 -51.51 -18.27 -0.45
N PRO A 644 -52.40 -17.75 -1.32
CA PRO A 644 -52.73 -18.34 -2.62
C PRO A 644 -51.68 -18.01 -3.71
N GLU A 645 -50.41 -18.33 -3.48
CA GLU A 645 -49.34 -18.13 -4.48
C GLU A 645 -49.53 -19.03 -5.72
N ALA A 646 -49.36 -18.45 -6.92
CA ALA A 646 -49.46 -19.18 -8.19
C ALA A 646 -48.45 -20.33 -8.33
N ARG A 647 -47.39 -20.33 -7.50
CA ARG A 647 -46.37 -21.38 -7.35
C ARG A 647 -46.94 -22.79 -7.12
N TYR A 648 -48.18 -22.91 -6.61
CA TYR A 648 -48.78 -24.17 -6.19
C TYR A 648 -50.01 -24.62 -7.02
N ARG A 649 -50.23 -24.05 -8.21
CA ARG A 649 -51.31 -24.48 -9.14
C ARG A 649 -50.91 -25.70 -10.01
N ALA A 650 -51.90 -26.42 -10.55
CA ALA A 650 -51.73 -27.83 -10.92
C ALA A 650 -51.60 -28.19 -12.43
N GLU A 651 -52.23 -27.47 -13.36
CA GLU A 651 -52.56 -28.03 -14.70
C GLU A 651 -52.28 -27.07 -15.88
N ASN A 652 -51.78 -27.63 -17.00
CA ASN A 652 -51.92 -27.22 -18.43
C ASN A 652 -50.80 -27.86 -19.29
N ILE A 653 -51.13 -28.83 -20.17
CA ILE A 653 -50.21 -29.49 -21.15
C ILE A 653 -50.99 -29.86 -22.43
N VAL A 654 -50.32 -29.86 -23.58
CA VAL A 654 -50.73 -30.57 -24.82
C VAL A 654 -49.77 -31.76 -25.02
N LEU A 655 -50.29 -32.93 -25.42
CA LEU A 655 -49.49 -34.16 -25.55
C LEU A 655 -48.65 -34.20 -26.84
N LEU A 656 -47.50 -34.86 -26.73
CA LEU A 656 -46.85 -35.64 -27.79
C LEU A 656 -46.38 -36.95 -27.15
N GLU A 657 -46.60 -38.06 -27.85
CA GLU A 657 -46.17 -39.39 -27.41
C GLU A 657 -44.73 -39.67 -27.89
N LEU A 658 -43.95 -40.38 -27.07
CA LEU A 658 -42.62 -40.87 -27.41
C LEU A 658 -42.49 -42.31 -26.90
N ASP A 659 -42.29 -43.24 -27.82
CA ASP A 659 -42.06 -44.65 -27.48
C ASP A 659 -40.77 -44.86 -26.69
N MET A 660 -40.85 -45.73 -25.68
CA MET A 660 -39.71 -46.10 -24.83
C MET A 660 -39.04 -47.37 -25.37
N PRO A 661 -37.73 -47.35 -25.69
CA PRO A 661 -37.03 -48.52 -26.22
C PRO A 661 -36.88 -49.63 -25.15
N SER A 662 -37.02 -50.88 -25.57
CA SER A 662 -37.12 -52.07 -24.72
C SER A 662 -35.78 -52.65 -24.21
N ARG A 663 -34.81 -51.79 -23.84
CA ARG A 663 -33.50 -52.21 -23.29
C ARG A 663 -33.20 -51.55 -21.95
N THR A 664 -32.52 -52.28 -21.07
CA THR A 664 -32.13 -51.80 -19.73
C THR A 664 -30.61 -51.79 -19.57
N THR A 665 -30.11 -51.04 -18.59
CA THR A 665 -28.68 -50.73 -18.39
C THR A 665 -27.77 -51.91 -18.02
N ARG A 666 -28.29 -53.15 -18.00
CA ARG A 666 -27.46 -54.37 -17.88
C ARG A 666 -26.89 -54.86 -19.22
N ASP A 667 -27.49 -54.46 -20.34
CA ASP A 667 -27.08 -54.88 -21.69
C ASP A 667 -26.19 -53.83 -22.38
N TYR A 668 -25.49 -52.99 -21.60
CA TYR A 668 -24.68 -51.89 -22.11
C TYR A 668 -23.24 -52.36 -22.42
N GLU A 669 -23.03 -52.83 -23.64
CA GLU A 669 -21.71 -52.80 -24.25
C GLU A 669 -21.35 -51.34 -24.54
N GLY A 670 -20.25 -50.85 -23.95
CA GLY A 670 -19.75 -49.51 -24.23
C GLY A 670 -19.28 -49.38 -25.68
N PRO A 671 -19.39 -48.18 -26.29
CA PRO A 671 -18.90 -47.98 -27.65
C PRO A 671 -17.40 -48.27 -27.70
N ALA A 672 -16.99 -49.15 -28.62
CA ALA A 672 -15.58 -49.46 -28.85
C ALA A 672 -14.82 -48.15 -29.13
N ILE A 673 -13.80 -47.87 -28.32
CA ILE A 673 -12.98 -46.67 -28.47
C ILE A 673 -12.37 -46.69 -29.87
N ALA A 674 -12.64 -45.66 -30.68
CA ALA A 674 -12.13 -45.61 -32.04
C ALA A 674 -10.61 -45.74 -32.02
N PRO A 675 -9.96 -46.56 -32.87
CA PRO A 675 -8.52 -46.86 -32.73
C PRO A 675 -7.61 -45.62 -32.70
N LYS A 676 -8.00 -44.52 -33.37
CA LYS A 676 -7.30 -43.23 -33.28
C LYS A 676 -7.36 -42.59 -31.88
N VAL A 677 -8.47 -42.72 -31.17
CA VAL A 677 -8.65 -42.19 -29.81
C VAL A 677 -7.89 -43.04 -28.80
N GLN A 678 -7.87 -44.37 -28.97
CA GLN A 678 -7.06 -45.23 -28.12
C GLN A 678 -5.55 -44.99 -28.34
N ALA A 679 -5.10 -44.94 -29.59
CA ALA A 679 -3.71 -44.60 -29.91
C ALA A 679 -3.31 -43.18 -29.43
N ALA A 680 -4.24 -42.21 -29.48
CA ALA A 680 -4.01 -40.87 -28.93
C ALA A 680 -3.97 -40.84 -27.39
N LEU A 681 -4.70 -41.73 -26.71
CA LEU A 681 -4.56 -41.91 -25.26
C LEU A 681 -3.21 -42.57 -24.92
N GLU A 682 -2.85 -43.65 -25.61
CA GLU A 682 -1.60 -44.38 -25.38
C GLU A 682 -0.38 -43.48 -25.65
N ALA A 683 -0.38 -42.70 -26.74
CA ALA A 683 0.66 -41.72 -27.04
C ALA A 683 0.67 -40.49 -26.09
N ALA A 684 -0.42 -40.24 -25.36
CA ALA A 684 -0.49 -39.20 -24.32
C ALA A 684 -0.23 -39.74 -22.89
N LEU A 685 -0.02 -41.05 -22.76
CA LEU A 685 0.27 -41.77 -21.52
C LEU A 685 1.66 -42.44 -21.53
N GLN A 686 2.40 -42.36 -22.64
CA GLN A 686 3.84 -42.59 -22.66
C GLN A 686 4.54 -41.35 -22.08
N ASP A 687 5.41 -41.58 -21.10
CA ASP A 687 6.37 -40.57 -20.62
C ASP A 687 7.61 -40.52 -21.54
N GLU A 688 8.37 -39.43 -21.40
CA GLU A 688 9.69 -39.13 -22.00
C GLU A 688 9.72 -38.63 -23.47
N ASP A 689 10.22 -37.38 -23.58
CA ASP A 689 11.08 -36.76 -24.61
C ASP A 689 10.79 -36.80 -26.14
N GLU A 690 11.02 -35.64 -26.76
CA GLU A 690 11.14 -35.38 -28.21
C GLU A 690 10.03 -35.82 -29.19
N ILE A 691 8.75 -35.52 -28.88
CA ILE A 691 7.71 -35.47 -29.93
C ILE A 691 7.85 -34.19 -30.78
N GLN A 692 8.75 -34.21 -31.78
CA GLN A 692 8.76 -33.20 -32.84
C GLN A 692 7.56 -33.40 -33.79
N VAL A 693 6.60 -32.47 -33.77
CA VAL A 693 5.48 -32.43 -34.74
C VAL A 693 5.75 -31.32 -35.76
N ASP A 694 5.93 -31.70 -37.03
CA ASP A 694 6.14 -30.75 -38.12
C ASP A 694 4.90 -29.89 -38.37
N ALA A 695 5.11 -28.58 -38.49
CA ALA A 695 4.07 -27.55 -38.66
C ALA A 695 3.76 -27.21 -40.13
N SER A 696 4.33 -27.94 -41.08
CA SER A 696 4.30 -27.67 -42.53
C SER A 696 2.92 -27.69 -43.22
N THR A 697 1.81 -27.93 -42.50
CA THR A 697 0.46 -28.14 -43.07
C THR A 697 -0.56 -27.01 -42.82
N PHE A 698 -0.17 -25.90 -42.18
CA PHE A 698 -1.05 -24.73 -41.97
C PHE A 698 -0.75 -23.57 -42.93
N GLU A 699 -1.31 -23.60 -44.14
CA GLU A 699 -1.40 -22.40 -44.98
C GLU A 699 -2.52 -21.46 -44.50
N SER A 700 -2.20 -20.17 -44.33
CA SER A 700 -3.15 -19.16 -43.85
C SER A 700 -3.91 -18.49 -45.00
N SER A 701 -5.23 -18.68 -45.03
CA SER A 701 -6.15 -18.17 -46.08
C SER A 701 -6.47 -16.66 -45.96
N SER A 702 -5.49 -15.83 -45.62
CA SER A 702 -5.64 -14.41 -45.26
C SER A 702 -4.97 -13.44 -46.24
N ASN A 703 -5.35 -13.47 -47.54
CA ASN A 703 -4.88 -12.45 -48.49
C ASN A 703 -5.86 -12.18 -49.66
N LYS A 704 -6.97 -11.47 -49.38
CA LYS A 704 -7.81 -10.82 -50.41
C LYS A 704 -7.79 -9.30 -50.24
N LYS A 705 -6.87 -8.65 -50.95
CA LYS A 705 -6.78 -7.18 -51.03
C LYS A 705 -8.03 -6.62 -51.74
N SER A 706 -8.72 -5.68 -51.10
CA SER A 706 -9.67 -4.80 -51.78
C SER A 706 -8.93 -3.91 -52.78
N LYS A 707 -9.45 -3.80 -54.00
CA LYS A 707 -9.04 -2.75 -54.96
C LYS A 707 -10.03 -1.57 -54.88
N PRO A 708 -9.57 -0.33 -55.10
CA PRO A 708 -10.41 0.86 -54.94
C PRO A 708 -11.30 1.11 -56.16
N ARG A 709 -12.47 1.69 -55.89
CA ARG A 709 -13.19 2.64 -56.74
C ARG A 709 -14.01 3.57 -55.86
#